data_AF-A0A812JMQ2-F1
#
_entry.id   AF-A0A812JMQ2-F1
#
_cell.length_a   1.000
_cell.length_b   1.000
_cell.length_c   1.000
_cell.angle_alpha   90.00
_cell.angle_beta   90.00
_cell.angle_gamma   90.00
#
_symmetry.space_group_name_H-M   'P 1'
#
loop_
_entity.id
_entity.type
_entity.pdbx_description
1 polymer ?
#
loop_
_entity_poly.entity_id
_entity_poly.type
_entity_poly.pdbx_seq_one_letter_code
_entity_poly.pdbx_strand_id
1 'polypeptide(L)'
;MEPEPSAPSTVLAKSKIEKPKKADFRQRAHCNPLCDWGDCYPASPDHVDWSVHFPSFFDGSPDRLQLNTAENPIEYLGVVPDARNGKAGAHKVRFLDVGCGFGGLLMALSPKFPDKLMLGMEIREQVTNYVGKRIHAMRQGAEGSPSHHNVSVIRTNAMKFLPNYFRKGQLEKMFFCFPDPHFKRKNARRRIISYGLLSVYAYVMAPDGLLYHATDVKDLHEWMDTACEEHPLFRRVPLEELEGDACIEAVTSETEEAKRVKNLGRFGHDVYLSVFRRIAPLSDGDESVVETLTHKRLGAVIYPAMTVAAILFAVLLATALRNTEEQTVQRARTTVQGNKLLQRAGTFHAVKQLNPETTFLEDFKSAFTWKRLAVFAFAIFLGLTVALFADRHLFAIGKSVSGVASAEVCQAVCSADPLALCDDAHFAFEKRYCTVDGKDCGVTAHETSTTEFVSCSFSVLPQAWKVDFVLISAVMGLYLIVEGMSAELILFGLSCIYGFLGIITGDEAWAGIASSSVIGLALLFPIASAIEETGVLDTAVGVMLGSPQSFHVAFMRMLVPVAALSAFLSNTAIVTMMIPIIVSWSRTLGAKPGKLLMPLSFAAQLGGSCTLIGSSHCLVARDSVDKTLYKMTFFDLSYSGTILCVISFGFMALALPCLSSSAAQAEPSEQTDDKQMAPENFYTVDFFVRPGGGHVGMDPELARLQLKRLPGVKYVQAPRVPLEDNARLSCLVADVGVLSLRQIRGLRIAHEAHLRALGMERERRHLYEACLSSGSRILDAPFDFDAMRQALGCCPISIRGKEGVPQAGDILLVEADERYVGEALWEEEFTITKMVPNSSPQRTGGVHDRVRCISVCLGMAVLIFSVTLELVRLSTGAGIFVLLLVLSNAFSMQSVYKTIKGPVLLTIAGAGGLSLALQATGIAMFAAKQMTAMAMPFGTVGLRTAVYFLAADWNAAVYRTTVKILD
;
A
#
# COMPACT_ATOMS: atom_id res chain seq x y z
N MET A 1 52.17 -76.35 -36.77
CA MET A 1 53.40 -76.44 -37.58
C MET A 1 53.87 -75.02 -37.82
N GLU A 2 55.12 -74.80 -37.43
CA GLU A 2 56.02 -73.72 -37.84
C GLU A 2 55.83 -72.29 -37.33
N PRO A 3 56.96 -71.57 -37.14
CA PRO A 3 57.15 -70.57 -36.09
C PRO A 3 57.35 -69.15 -36.65
N GLU A 4 57.49 -68.19 -35.73
CA GLU A 4 57.82 -66.78 -35.99
C GLU A 4 59.02 -66.55 -36.92
N PRO A 5 59.06 -65.40 -37.63
CA PRO A 5 60.30 -64.71 -37.93
C PRO A 5 60.44 -63.43 -37.07
N SER A 6 61.62 -63.32 -36.47
CA SER A 6 62.16 -62.22 -35.67
C SER A 6 61.94 -60.81 -36.25
N ALA A 7 61.51 -59.88 -35.39
CA ALA A 7 61.51 -58.45 -35.69
C ALA A 7 62.95 -57.87 -35.68
N PRO A 8 63.30 -56.96 -36.61
CA PRO A 8 64.63 -56.36 -36.68
C PRO A 8 64.77 -55.23 -35.66
N SER A 9 65.91 -55.22 -34.97
CA SER A 9 66.40 -54.12 -34.16
C SER A 9 66.47 -52.82 -34.99
N THR A 10 65.49 -51.93 -34.81
CA THR A 10 65.55 -50.57 -35.33
C THR A 10 65.85 -49.63 -34.18
N VAL A 11 67.09 -49.14 -34.18
CA VAL A 11 67.53 -47.98 -33.42
C VAL A 11 66.59 -46.82 -33.80
N LEU A 12 65.61 -46.52 -32.94
CA LEU A 12 64.75 -45.35 -33.08
C LEU A 12 65.62 -44.11 -32.83
N ALA A 13 66.01 -43.44 -33.91
CA ALA A 13 66.48 -42.07 -33.88
C ALA A 13 65.45 -41.23 -33.09
N LYS A 14 65.91 -40.55 -32.02
CA LYS A 14 65.08 -39.62 -31.25
C LYS A 14 64.43 -38.62 -32.20
N SER A 15 63.12 -38.76 -32.44
CA SER A 15 62.36 -37.76 -33.17
C SER A 15 62.47 -36.44 -32.41
N LYS A 16 62.93 -35.39 -33.10
CA LYS A 16 63.06 -34.06 -32.54
C LYS A 16 61.64 -33.57 -32.25
N ILE A 17 61.30 -33.36 -30.98
CA ILE A 17 59.96 -32.90 -30.56
C ILE A 17 59.70 -31.53 -31.19
N GLU A 18 58.80 -31.46 -32.18
CA GLU A 18 58.50 -30.22 -32.91
C GLU A 18 57.48 -29.38 -32.13
N LYS A 19 57.75 -28.07 -31.99
CA LYS A 19 56.83 -27.14 -31.31
C LYS A 19 55.62 -26.83 -32.21
N PRO A 20 54.42 -26.66 -31.63
CA PRO A 20 53.26 -26.25 -32.41
C PRO A 20 53.47 -24.87 -33.04
N LYS A 21 53.04 -24.67 -34.29
CA LYS A 21 53.11 -23.39 -34.99
C LYS A 21 51.82 -22.61 -34.76
N LYS A 22 51.92 -21.33 -34.35
CA LYS A 22 50.76 -20.47 -34.03
C LYS A 22 49.78 -20.30 -35.20
N ALA A 23 50.27 -20.34 -36.45
CA ALA A 23 49.46 -20.14 -37.65
C ALA A 23 48.33 -21.17 -37.76
N ASP A 24 48.56 -22.38 -37.25
CA ASP A 24 47.67 -23.54 -37.41
C ASP A 24 46.52 -23.55 -36.39
N PHE A 25 46.55 -22.66 -35.39
CA PHE A 25 45.60 -22.63 -34.25
C PHE A 25 44.87 -21.27 -34.12
N ARG A 26 44.76 -20.52 -35.23
CA ARG A 26 44.11 -19.19 -35.21
C ARG A 26 42.59 -19.32 -35.11
N GLN A 27 42.01 -18.67 -34.10
CA GLN A 27 40.56 -18.54 -33.91
C GLN A 27 40.20 -17.08 -33.63
N ARG A 28 39.15 -16.55 -34.29
CA ARG A 28 38.69 -15.16 -34.09
C ARG A 28 38.27 -14.93 -32.64
N ALA A 29 38.57 -13.75 -32.10
CA ALA A 29 38.27 -13.35 -30.72
C ALA A 29 36.78 -13.09 -30.42
N HIS A 30 35.86 -13.28 -31.37
CA HIS A 30 34.46 -12.89 -31.24
C HIS A 30 33.58 -13.96 -30.57
N CYS A 31 34.03 -14.58 -29.49
CA CYS A 31 33.15 -15.38 -28.64
C CYS A 31 32.36 -14.45 -27.71
N ASN A 32 31.04 -14.63 -27.60
CA ASN A 32 30.25 -13.97 -26.58
C ASN A 32 30.47 -14.71 -25.24
N PRO A 33 31.15 -14.12 -24.25
CA PRO A 33 31.45 -14.81 -22.99
C PRO A 33 30.19 -15.05 -22.14
N LEU A 34 29.06 -14.45 -22.51
CA LEU A 34 27.78 -14.66 -21.82
C LEU A 34 26.96 -15.83 -22.39
N CYS A 35 27.32 -16.39 -23.55
CA CYS A 35 26.63 -17.57 -24.09
C CYS A 35 27.00 -18.82 -23.30
N ASP A 36 26.02 -19.71 -23.09
CA ASP A 36 26.24 -21.04 -22.54
C ASP A 36 26.60 -21.98 -23.69
N TRP A 37 27.89 -22.31 -23.78
CA TRP A 37 28.35 -23.45 -24.57
C TRP A 37 28.25 -24.66 -23.66
N GLY A 38 27.83 -25.82 -24.17
CA GLY A 38 27.72 -27.07 -23.41
C GLY A 38 29.07 -27.65 -22.99
N ASP A 39 29.98 -26.81 -22.50
CA ASP A 39 31.31 -27.17 -22.00
C ASP A 39 31.15 -27.93 -20.66
N CYS A 40 31.98 -28.95 -20.44
CA CYS A 40 32.07 -29.63 -19.14
C CYS A 40 32.81 -28.73 -18.15
N TYR A 41 32.23 -28.47 -16.97
CA TYR A 41 32.87 -27.73 -15.88
C TYR A 41 32.66 -28.46 -14.55
N PRO A 42 33.57 -28.30 -13.58
CA PRO A 42 33.44 -28.96 -12.28
C PRO A 42 32.23 -28.42 -11.52
N ALA A 43 31.55 -29.26 -10.73
CA ALA A 43 30.46 -28.83 -9.87
C ALA A 43 30.96 -27.99 -8.67
N SER A 44 32.13 -28.33 -8.15
CA SER A 44 32.82 -27.62 -7.06
C SER A 44 34.34 -27.83 -7.17
N PRO A 45 35.16 -27.07 -6.43
CA PRO A 45 36.62 -27.27 -6.40
C PRO A 45 37.06 -28.67 -5.96
N ASP A 46 36.17 -29.46 -5.34
CA ASP A 46 36.45 -30.83 -4.94
C ASP A 46 36.42 -31.82 -6.10
N HIS A 47 35.85 -31.42 -7.25
CA HIS A 47 35.78 -32.22 -8.47
C HIS A 47 36.97 -31.99 -9.41
N VAL A 48 37.86 -31.04 -9.08
CA VAL A 48 39.04 -30.73 -9.90
C VAL A 48 40.20 -31.62 -9.50
N ASP A 49 40.78 -32.34 -10.45
CA ASP A 49 42.03 -33.09 -10.24
C ASP A 49 43.24 -32.28 -10.75
N TRP A 50 44.02 -31.69 -9.83
CA TRP A 50 45.22 -30.94 -10.21
C TRP A 50 46.36 -31.84 -10.69
N SER A 51 46.33 -33.13 -10.38
CA SER A 51 47.35 -34.09 -10.79
C SER A 51 47.42 -34.28 -12.30
N VAL A 52 46.29 -34.09 -12.99
CA VAL A 52 46.19 -34.08 -14.45
C VAL A 52 46.94 -32.89 -15.06
N HIS A 53 46.86 -31.73 -14.41
CA HIS A 53 47.48 -30.50 -14.91
C HIS A 53 48.98 -30.44 -14.59
N PHE A 54 49.41 -31.01 -13.47
CA PHE A 54 50.77 -30.92 -12.93
C PHE A 54 51.34 -32.29 -12.52
N PRO A 55 51.44 -33.27 -13.44
CA PRO A 55 51.73 -34.67 -13.11
C PRO A 55 53.06 -34.87 -12.35
N SER A 56 54.06 -34.00 -12.56
CA SER A 56 55.35 -34.07 -11.87
C SER A 56 55.28 -33.72 -10.37
N PHE A 57 54.17 -33.17 -9.89
CA PHE A 57 53.94 -32.80 -8.49
C PHE A 57 53.04 -33.80 -7.75
N PHE A 58 52.57 -34.86 -8.42
CA PHE A 58 51.61 -35.81 -7.86
C PHE A 58 51.92 -37.25 -8.31
N ASP A 59 52.09 -38.16 -7.36
CA ASP A 59 52.40 -39.57 -7.63
C ASP A 59 51.27 -40.30 -8.39
N GLY A 60 51.64 -41.12 -9.37
CA GLY A 60 50.72 -42.00 -10.10
C GLY A 60 49.80 -41.27 -11.09
N SER A 61 50.23 -40.12 -11.62
CA SER A 61 49.44 -39.29 -12.54
C SER A 61 49.86 -39.55 -14.00
N PRO A 62 48.92 -39.86 -14.92
CA PRO A 62 49.28 -40.05 -16.33
C PRO A 62 49.67 -38.71 -16.97
N ASP A 63 50.81 -38.65 -17.67
CA ASP A 63 51.23 -37.47 -18.45
C ASP A 63 50.48 -37.38 -19.79
N ARG A 64 49.16 -37.16 -19.69
CA ARG A 64 48.26 -36.96 -20.83
C ARG A 64 47.67 -35.56 -20.79
N LEU A 65 47.67 -34.89 -21.93
CA LEU A 65 46.99 -33.60 -22.09
C LEU A 65 45.47 -33.78 -21.92
N GLN A 66 44.91 -33.10 -20.91
CA GLN A 66 43.47 -32.94 -20.71
C GLN A 66 43.22 -31.46 -20.46
N LEU A 67 42.51 -30.82 -21.39
CA LEU A 67 42.43 -29.35 -21.49
C LEU A 67 40.99 -28.84 -21.54
N ASN A 68 40.00 -29.72 -21.40
CA ASN A 68 38.58 -29.41 -21.61
C ASN A 68 38.26 -28.96 -23.04
N THR A 69 38.90 -29.58 -24.02
CA THR A 69 38.65 -29.34 -25.46
C THR A 69 38.13 -30.60 -26.13
N ALA A 70 37.59 -30.53 -27.34
CA ALA A 70 37.16 -31.73 -28.07
C ALA A 70 38.35 -32.64 -28.41
N GLU A 71 39.54 -32.07 -28.62
CA GLU A 71 40.78 -32.82 -28.86
C GLU A 71 41.33 -33.46 -27.57
N ASN A 72 41.24 -32.75 -26.45
CA ASN A 72 41.79 -33.16 -25.16
C ASN A 72 40.70 -33.03 -24.07
N PRO A 73 39.70 -33.94 -24.07
CA PRO A 73 38.56 -33.85 -23.16
C PRO A 73 38.98 -34.06 -21.70
N ILE A 74 38.20 -33.49 -20.79
CA ILE A 74 38.30 -33.71 -19.34
C ILE A 74 36.90 -34.01 -18.82
N GLU A 75 36.78 -34.95 -17.88
CA GLU A 75 35.51 -35.32 -17.26
C GLU A 75 35.56 -35.11 -15.76
N TYR A 76 34.48 -34.60 -15.18
CA TYR A 76 34.35 -34.31 -13.75
C TYR A 76 33.36 -35.30 -13.12
N LEU A 77 33.66 -36.60 -13.22
CA LEU A 77 32.73 -37.70 -12.89
C LEU A 77 32.41 -37.86 -11.39
N GLY A 78 33.14 -37.18 -10.49
CA GLY A 78 32.90 -37.23 -9.05
C GLY A 78 33.93 -36.45 -8.23
N VAL A 79 33.79 -36.50 -6.91
CA VAL A 79 34.74 -35.87 -5.97
C VAL A 79 36.08 -36.59 -6.03
N VAL A 80 37.14 -35.81 -6.23
CA VAL A 80 38.53 -36.28 -6.33
C VAL A 80 39.15 -36.28 -4.92
N PRO A 81 40.07 -37.22 -4.59
CA PRO A 81 40.72 -37.25 -3.27
C PRO A 81 41.34 -35.91 -2.85
N ASP A 82 41.27 -35.59 -1.56
CA ASP A 82 41.71 -34.30 -1.00
C ASP A 82 43.19 -33.97 -1.25
N ALA A 83 44.03 -34.99 -1.44
CA ALA A 83 45.44 -34.84 -1.81
C ALA A 83 45.66 -34.34 -3.24
N ARG A 84 44.69 -34.55 -4.14
CA ARG A 84 44.78 -34.20 -5.58
C ARG A 84 43.91 -33.01 -5.97
N ASN A 85 42.87 -32.71 -5.19
CA ASN A 85 41.96 -31.59 -5.45
C ASN A 85 42.42 -30.25 -4.84
N GLY A 86 43.53 -30.25 -4.06
CA GLY A 86 44.12 -29.06 -3.46
C GLY A 86 43.55 -28.70 -2.07
N LYS A 87 42.79 -29.59 -1.43
CA LYS A 87 42.23 -29.41 -0.08
C LYS A 87 43.16 -29.85 1.05
N ALA A 88 43.86 -30.99 0.92
CA ALA A 88 44.74 -31.55 1.95
C ALA A 88 46.22 -31.72 1.51
N GLY A 89 46.66 -31.02 0.46
CA GLY A 89 48.02 -31.14 -0.10
C GLY A 89 48.80 -29.82 -0.17
N ALA A 90 50.13 -29.92 -0.27
CA ALA A 90 51.03 -28.77 -0.45
C ALA A 90 50.91 -28.13 -1.85
N HIS A 91 50.52 -28.92 -2.85
CA HIS A 91 50.50 -28.53 -4.26
C HIS A 91 49.11 -28.07 -4.68
N LYS A 92 48.94 -26.75 -4.86
CA LYS A 92 47.71 -26.13 -5.39
C LYS A 92 48.06 -24.91 -6.24
N VAL A 93 47.21 -24.62 -7.22
CA VAL A 93 47.38 -23.43 -8.09
C VAL A 93 47.36 -22.17 -7.23
N ARG A 94 48.39 -21.33 -7.40
CA ARG A 94 48.52 -20.03 -6.73
C ARG A 94 48.41 -18.86 -7.69
N PHE A 95 48.87 -19.01 -8.92
CA PHE A 95 48.82 -17.94 -9.92
C PHE A 95 47.84 -18.30 -11.03
N LEU A 96 47.03 -17.33 -11.43
CA LEU A 96 46.03 -17.50 -12.47
C LEU A 96 46.16 -16.42 -13.55
N ASP A 97 46.32 -16.85 -14.79
CA ASP A 97 46.31 -15.99 -15.98
C ASP A 97 44.94 -16.10 -16.67
N VAL A 98 44.11 -15.05 -16.52
CA VAL A 98 42.74 -15.02 -17.03
C VAL A 98 42.73 -14.47 -18.45
N GLY A 99 42.34 -15.30 -19.41
CA GLY A 99 42.45 -14.97 -20.83
C GLY A 99 43.90 -15.04 -21.32
N CYS A 100 44.62 -16.11 -20.96
CA CYS A 100 46.07 -16.23 -21.16
C CYS A 100 46.55 -16.16 -22.62
N GLY A 101 45.63 -16.22 -23.59
CA GLY A 101 45.96 -16.22 -25.02
C GLY A 101 46.92 -17.35 -25.36
N PHE A 102 48.00 -17.05 -26.08
CA PHE A 102 49.02 -18.03 -26.45
C PHE A 102 50.01 -18.39 -25.32
N GLY A 103 49.67 -18.07 -24.06
CA GLY A 103 50.36 -18.51 -22.85
C GLY A 103 51.72 -17.86 -22.60
N GLY A 104 52.03 -16.72 -23.24
CA GLY A 104 53.33 -16.06 -23.14
C GLY A 104 53.73 -15.71 -21.70
N LEU A 105 52.78 -15.21 -20.91
CA LEU A 105 53.01 -14.86 -19.51
C LEU A 105 53.38 -16.09 -18.67
N LEU A 106 52.64 -17.20 -18.83
CA LEU A 106 52.89 -18.44 -18.12
C LEU A 106 54.30 -18.98 -18.38
N MET A 107 54.77 -18.94 -19.64
CA MET A 107 56.12 -19.40 -19.98
C MET A 107 57.20 -18.52 -19.35
N ALA A 108 56.98 -17.21 -19.30
CA ALA A 108 57.94 -16.28 -18.69
C ALA A 108 57.99 -16.38 -17.16
N LEU A 109 56.84 -16.63 -16.52
CA LEU A 109 56.75 -16.74 -15.06
C LEU A 109 57.19 -18.12 -14.53
N SER A 110 57.02 -19.19 -15.32
CA SER A 110 57.38 -20.55 -14.93
C SER A 110 58.81 -20.69 -14.35
N PRO A 111 59.89 -20.23 -15.02
CA PRO A 111 61.24 -20.33 -14.47
C PRO A 111 61.51 -19.35 -13.33
N LYS A 112 60.75 -18.24 -13.26
CA LYS A 112 60.88 -17.23 -12.19
C LYS A 112 60.28 -17.71 -10.86
N PHE A 113 59.31 -18.64 -10.90
CA PHE A 113 58.65 -19.18 -9.70
C PHE A 113 58.47 -20.71 -9.80
N PRO A 114 59.55 -21.50 -9.74
CA PRO A 114 59.50 -22.95 -9.98
C PRO A 114 58.59 -23.71 -8.99
N ASP A 115 58.48 -23.22 -7.75
CA ASP A 115 57.69 -23.85 -6.69
C ASP A 115 56.19 -23.48 -6.71
N LYS A 116 55.78 -22.54 -7.57
CA LYS A 116 54.40 -22.04 -7.64
C LYS A 116 53.69 -22.63 -8.85
N LEU A 117 52.57 -23.31 -8.60
CA LEU A 117 51.71 -23.82 -9.67
C LEU A 117 50.87 -22.70 -10.29
N MET A 118 50.85 -22.62 -11.61
CA MET A 118 50.15 -21.59 -12.37
C MET A 118 49.22 -22.19 -13.42
N LEU A 119 48.04 -21.59 -13.57
CA LEU A 119 47.05 -22.02 -14.53
C LEU A 119 46.67 -20.87 -15.48
N GLY A 120 46.64 -21.15 -16.78
CA GLY A 120 45.97 -20.31 -17.77
C GLY A 120 44.53 -20.73 -17.98
N MET A 121 43.59 -19.78 -17.97
CA MET A 121 42.22 -20.00 -18.41
C MET A 121 41.98 -19.27 -19.72
N GLU A 122 41.59 -19.99 -20.77
CA GLU A 122 41.29 -19.41 -22.09
C GLU A 122 40.00 -20.03 -22.63
N ILE A 123 39.12 -19.20 -23.19
CA ILE A 123 37.81 -19.65 -23.65
C ILE A 123 37.90 -20.28 -25.06
N ARG A 124 38.90 -19.91 -25.87
CA ARG A 124 39.07 -20.39 -27.25
C ARG A 124 39.79 -21.73 -27.31
N GLU A 125 39.09 -22.74 -27.82
CA GLU A 125 39.57 -24.12 -27.90
C GLU A 125 40.90 -24.28 -28.64
N GLN A 126 41.02 -23.68 -29.82
CA GLN A 126 42.22 -23.83 -30.65
C GLN A 126 43.45 -23.22 -29.96
N VAL A 127 43.25 -22.10 -29.26
CA VAL A 127 44.31 -21.42 -28.52
C VAL A 127 44.71 -22.24 -27.29
N THR A 128 43.74 -22.79 -26.55
CA THR A 128 44.02 -23.70 -25.43
C THR A 128 44.81 -24.94 -25.88
N ASN A 129 44.41 -25.58 -26.98
CA ASN A 129 45.14 -26.74 -27.54
C ASN A 129 46.58 -26.38 -27.94
N TYR A 130 46.79 -25.21 -28.54
CA TYR A 130 48.13 -24.71 -28.85
C TYR A 130 48.98 -24.57 -27.58
N VAL A 131 48.44 -23.91 -26.55
CA VAL A 131 49.18 -23.66 -25.30
C VAL A 131 49.49 -24.97 -24.59
N GLY A 132 48.53 -25.90 -24.53
CA GLY A 132 48.75 -27.23 -23.93
C GLY A 132 49.85 -28.01 -24.65
N LYS A 133 49.81 -28.08 -25.99
CA LYS A 133 50.87 -28.72 -26.80
C LYS A 133 52.23 -28.05 -26.60
N ARG A 134 52.26 -26.72 -26.47
CA ARG A 134 53.48 -25.96 -26.20
C ARG A 134 54.07 -26.29 -24.83
N ILE A 135 53.25 -26.32 -23.78
CA ILE A 135 53.66 -26.70 -22.42
C ILE A 135 54.20 -28.14 -22.42
N HIS A 136 53.48 -29.08 -23.05
CA HIS A 136 53.89 -30.48 -23.10
C HIS A 136 55.22 -30.68 -23.83
N ALA A 137 55.44 -30.00 -24.97
CA ALA A 137 56.72 -30.02 -25.68
C ALA A 137 57.88 -29.46 -24.83
N MET A 138 57.63 -28.42 -24.03
CA MET A 138 58.63 -27.84 -23.11
C MET A 138 58.97 -28.78 -21.95
N ARG A 139 57.98 -29.48 -21.39
CA ARG A 139 58.19 -30.53 -20.37
C ARG A 139 59.03 -31.70 -20.88
N GLN A 140 58.94 -32.00 -22.18
CA GLN A 140 59.74 -33.06 -22.81
C GLN A 140 61.14 -32.58 -23.28
N GLY A 141 61.52 -31.33 -23.01
CA GLY A 141 62.86 -30.82 -23.31
C GLY A 141 63.07 -30.32 -24.74
N ALA A 142 62.01 -29.85 -25.43
CA ALA A 142 62.14 -29.22 -26.75
C ALA A 142 63.01 -27.94 -26.78
N GLU A 143 63.39 -27.40 -25.61
CA GLU A 143 64.33 -26.26 -25.42
C GLU A 143 65.60 -26.67 -24.65
N GLY A 144 66.06 -27.90 -24.80
CA GLY A 144 67.35 -28.37 -24.27
C GLY A 144 67.25 -29.17 -22.97
N SER A 145 66.40 -28.76 -22.02
CA SER A 145 66.10 -29.50 -20.78
C SER A 145 64.60 -29.49 -20.44
N PRO A 146 64.06 -30.56 -19.84
CA PRO A 146 62.71 -30.58 -19.26
C PRO A 146 62.49 -29.37 -18.34
N SER A 147 61.45 -28.60 -18.61
CA SER A 147 61.09 -27.39 -17.86
C SER A 147 59.57 -27.16 -17.91
N HIS A 148 59.05 -26.16 -17.20
CA HIS A 148 57.63 -25.81 -17.27
C HIS A 148 56.65 -26.87 -16.71
N HIS A 149 57.12 -27.62 -15.71
CA HIS A 149 56.28 -28.60 -14.99
C HIS A 149 55.23 -27.93 -14.09
N ASN A 150 55.44 -26.67 -13.68
CA ASN A 150 54.59 -25.91 -12.78
C ASN A 150 53.51 -25.05 -13.49
N VAL A 151 53.39 -25.11 -14.82
CA VAL A 151 52.37 -24.36 -15.58
C VAL A 151 51.44 -25.28 -16.34
N SER A 152 50.16 -24.92 -16.44
CA SER A 152 49.15 -25.64 -17.22
C SER A 152 48.12 -24.68 -17.82
N VAL A 153 47.21 -25.19 -18.65
CA VAL A 153 46.13 -24.41 -19.26
C VAL A 153 44.84 -25.22 -19.27
N ILE A 154 43.69 -24.54 -19.21
CA ILE A 154 42.38 -25.16 -19.34
C ILE A 154 41.43 -24.29 -20.15
N ARG A 155 40.59 -24.94 -20.96
CA ARG A 155 39.47 -24.28 -21.62
C ARG A 155 38.33 -24.11 -20.63
N THR A 156 38.01 -22.86 -20.30
CA THR A 156 36.87 -22.55 -19.45
C THR A 156 36.47 -21.08 -19.56
N ASN A 157 35.28 -20.77 -19.05
CA ASN A 157 34.78 -19.41 -18.94
C ASN A 157 35.02 -18.85 -17.53
N ALA A 158 36.07 -18.05 -17.40
CA ALA A 158 36.45 -17.43 -16.14
C ALA A 158 35.41 -16.44 -15.58
N MET A 159 34.47 -15.93 -16.39
CA MET A 159 33.38 -15.08 -15.89
C MET A 159 32.30 -15.88 -15.15
N LYS A 160 32.16 -17.18 -15.42
CA LYS A 160 31.06 -18.00 -14.92
C LYS A 160 31.49 -19.01 -13.86
N PHE A 161 32.59 -19.72 -14.12
CA PHE A 161 32.92 -20.95 -13.38
C PHE A 161 34.15 -20.81 -12.49
N LEU A 162 34.64 -19.60 -12.24
CA LEU A 162 35.86 -19.41 -11.46
C LEU A 162 35.79 -20.02 -10.04
N PRO A 163 34.68 -19.86 -9.26
CA PRO A 163 34.52 -20.51 -7.96
C PRO A 163 34.40 -22.03 -8.02
N ASN A 164 34.10 -22.59 -9.19
CA ASN A 164 34.02 -24.03 -9.38
C ASN A 164 35.42 -24.66 -9.47
N TYR A 165 36.44 -23.90 -9.86
CA TYR A 165 37.83 -24.37 -9.91
C TYR A 165 38.61 -24.08 -8.64
N PHE A 166 38.35 -22.94 -7.98
CA PHE A 166 39.19 -22.46 -6.89
C PHE A 166 38.42 -22.31 -5.58
N ARG A 167 39.07 -22.70 -4.48
CA ARG A 167 38.56 -22.47 -3.13
C ARG A 167 38.71 -21.01 -2.72
N LYS A 168 37.97 -20.61 -1.69
CA LYS A 168 38.10 -19.30 -1.06
C LYS A 168 39.56 -19.06 -0.66
N GLY A 169 40.13 -17.93 -1.06
CA GLY A 169 41.49 -17.56 -0.67
C GLY A 169 42.62 -18.43 -1.24
N GLN A 170 42.38 -19.19 -2.30
CA GLN A 170 43.39 -20.09 -2.86
C GLN A 170 44.51 -19.35 -3.64
N LEU A 171 44.15 -18.30 -4.39
CA LEU A 171 45.03 -17.63 -5.35
C LEU A 171 45.81 -16.47 -4.71
N GLU A 172 47.10 -16.38 -5.02
CA GLU A 172 48.00 -15.30 -4.57
C GLU A 172 48.13 -14.20 -5.63
N LYS A 173 48.11 -14.56 -6.92
CA LYS A 173 48.21 -13.60 -8.03
C LYS A 173 47.19 -13.92 -9.13
N MET A 174 46.52 -12.88 -9.63
CA MET A 174 45.61 -12.95 -10.78
C MET A 174 46.04 -11.94 -11.84
N PHE A 175 46.10 -12.37 -13.10
CA PHE A 175 46.56 -11.56 -14.22
C PHE A 175 45.45 -11.38 -15.26
N PHE A 176 45.24 -10.13 -15.69
CA PHE A 176 44.32 -9.72 -16.74
C PHE A 176 45.10 -8.92 -17.78
N CYS A 177 45.80 -9.64 -18.67
CA CYS A 177 46.69 -9.03 -19.64
C CYS A 177 45.97 -8.82 -20.98
N PHE A 178 45.78 -7.56 -21.34
CA PHE A 178 45.15 -7.10 -22.58
C PHE A 178 43.76 -7.70 -22.83
N PRO A 179 42.82 -7.54 -21.88
CA PRO A 179 41.45 -8.03 -22.06
C PRO A 179 40.73 -7.26 -23.18
N ASP A 180 39.73 -7.89 -23.80
CA ASP A 180 38.98 -7.26 -24.89
C ASP A 180 38.22 -6.00 -24.39
N PRO A 181 38.47 -4.81 -24.99
CA PRO A 181 37.92 -3.55 -24.51
C PRO A 181 36.40 -3.41 -24.69
N HIS A 182 35.82 -4.17 -25.64
CA HIS A 182 34.40 -4.12 -25.96
C HIS A 182 33.84 -2.69 -26.09
N PHE A 183 34.41 -1.91 -27.02
CA PHE A 183 34.14 -0.46 -27.21
C PHE A 183 32.66 -0.03 -27.31
N LYS A 184 31.77 -0.92 -27.75
CA LYS A 184 30.34 -0.60 -27.88
C LYS A 184 29.68 -0.61 -26.51
N ARG A 185 28.98 0.48 -26.12
CA ARG A 185 28.26 0.61 -24.83
C ARG A 185 27.39 -0.61 -24.49
N LYS A 186 26.69 -1.19 -25.47
CA LYS A 186 25.87 -2.40 -25.30
C LYS A 186 26.64 -3.67 -24.91
N ASN A 187 27.95 -3.70 -25.14
CA ASN A 187 28.84 -4.82 -24.84
C ASN A 187 29.66 -4.59 -23.55
N ALA A 188 29.48 -3.47 -22.84
CA ALA A 188 30.26 -3.16 -21.62
C ALA A 188 30.15 -4.26 -20.54
N ARG A 189 29.00 -4.94 -20.45
CA ARG A 189 28.76 -6.08 -19.54
C ARG A 189 29.65 -7.30 -19.80
N ARG A 190 30.34 -7.35 -20.94
CA ARG A 190 31.23 -8.44 -21.32
C ARG A 190 32.68 -8.22 -20.87
N ARG A 191 33.01 -7.03 -20.35
CA ARG A 191 34.36 -6.72 -19.87
C ARG A 191 34.67 -7.54 -18.63
N ILE A 192 35.88 -8.09 -18.59
CA ILE A 192 36.29 -9.09 -17.60
C ILE A 192 36.44 -8.50 -16.17
N ILE A 193 36.91 -7.25 -16.03
CA ILE A 193 37.06 -6.60 -14.71
C ILE A 193 35.86 -5.70 -14.41
N SER A 194 34.74 -6.25 -13.95
CA SER A 194 33.58 -5.46 -13.53
C SER A 194 33.34 -5.58 -12.03
N TYR A 195 32.60 -4.64 -11.44
CA TYR A 195 32.28 -4.64 -10.00
C TYR A 195 31.74 -6.00 -9.51
N GLY A 196 30.80 -6.61 -10.22
CA GLY A 196 30.24 -7.91 -9.84
C GLY A 196 31.23 -9.08 -9.95
N LEU A 197 32.15 -9.05 -10.92
CA LEU A 197 33.20 -10.08 -11.05
C LEU A 197 34.33 -9.88 -10.05
N LEU A 198 34.62 -8.64 -9.64
CA LEU A 198 35.61 -8.35 -8.60
C LEU A 198 35.25 -9.02 -7.27
N SER A 199 33.97 -9.15 -6.91
CA SER A 199 33.58 -9.91 -5.71
C SER A 199 33.93 -11.41 -5.83
N VAL A 200 33.79 -11.97 -7.04
CA VAL A 200 34.20 -13.36 -7.33
C VAL A 200 35.72 -13.50 -7.25
N TYR A 201 36.47 -12.53 -7.77
CA TYR A 201 37.94 -12.51 -7.70
C TYR A 201 38.41 -12.39 -6.25
N ALA A 202 37.81 -11.49 -5.47
CA ALA A 202 38.11 -11.32 -4.04
C ALA A 202 37.80 -12.57 -3.21
N TYR A 203 36.82 -13.38 -3.62
CA TYR A 203 36.50 -14.66 -2.99
C TYR A 203 37.62 -15.69 -3.22
N VAL A 204 38.07 -15.89 -4.47
CA VAL A 204 39.09 -16.90 -4.79
C VAL A 204 40.52 -16.45 -4.46
N MET A 205 40.77 -15.14 -4.32
CA MET A 205 42.06 -14.58 -3.93
C MET A 205 42.27 -14.55 -2.42
N ALA A 206 43.47 -14.89 -1.99
CA ALA A 206 43.93 -14.77 -0.62
C ALA A 206 44.01 -13.30 -0.18
N PRO A 207 43.81 -12.98 1.11
CA PRO A 207 44.26 -11.71 1.67
C PRO A 207 45.69 -11.38 1.23
N ASP A 208 45.94 -10.12 0.91
CA ASP A 208 47.20 -9.58 0.38
C ASP A 208 47.60 -10.10 -1.02
N GLY A 209 46.76 -10.90 -1.66
CA GLY A 209 46.95 -11.30 -3.06
C GLY A 209 46.92 -10.10 -4.01
N LEU A 210 47.63 -10.22 -5.14
CA LEU A 210 47.81 -9.13 -6.10
C LEU A 210 47.08 -9.41 -7.42
N LEU A 211 46.24 -8.45 -7.84
CA LEU A 211 45.54 -8.44 -9.12
C LEU A 211 46.27 -7.48 -10.05
N TYR A 212 46.75 -7.99 -11.18
CA TYR A 212 47.46 -7.23 -12.20
C TYR A 212 46.55 -7.07 -13.40
N HIS A 213 46.37 -5.84 -13.90
CA HIS A 213 45.77 -5.64 -15.20
C HIS A 213 46.59 -4.69 -16.07
N ALA A 214 46.73 -5.06 -17.34
CA ALA A 214 47.46 -4.29 -18.32
C ALA A 214 46.65 -4.19 -19.61
N THR A 215 46.65 -3.02 -20.26
CA THR A 215 46.00 -2.82 -21.56
C THR A 215 46.68 -1.69 -22.33
N ASP A 216 46.54 -1.69 -23.64
CA ASP A 216 46.93 -0.62 -24.57
C ASP A 216 45.80 0.42 -24.77
N VAL A 217 44.61 0.18 -24.21
CA VAL A 217 43.43 1.05 -24.36
C VAL A 217 43.21 1.87 -23.10
N LYS A 218 43.48 3.17 -23.16
CA LYS A 218 43.33 4.10 -22.03
C LYS A 218 41.94 4.08 -21.40
N ASP A 219 40.87 4.14 -22.22
CA ASP A 219 39.49 4.10 -21.71
C ASP A 219 39.16 2.79 -20.98
N LEU A 220 39.78 1.67 -21.39
CA LEU A 220 39.62 0.41 -20.70
C LEU A 220 40.41 0.41 -19.39
N HIS A 221 41.63 0.94 -19.39
CA HIS A 221 42.46 1.09 -18.20
C HIS A 221 41.74 1.92 -17.13
N GLU A 222 41.26 3.11 -17.47
CA GLU A 222 40.52 3.99 -16.55
C GLU A 222 39.26 3.30 -16.00
N TRP A 223 38.57 2.52 -16.84
CA TRP A 223 37.40 1.75 -16.41
C TRP A 223 37.75 0.62 -15.43
N MET A 224 38.84 -0.13 -15.69
CA MET A 224 39.30 -1.19 -14.80
C MET A 224 39.83 -0.62 -13.48
N ASP A 225 40.57 0.49 -13.53
CA ASP A 225 41.03 1.23 -12.34
C ASP A 225 39.83 1.66 -11.50
N THR A 226 38.85 2.33 -12.11
CA THR A 226 37.64 2.79 -11.42
C THR A 226 36.89 1.62 -10.78
N ALA A 227 36.69 0.53 -11.53
CA ALA A 227 35.98 -0.64 -11.00
C ALA A 227 36.69 -1.27 -9.80
N CYS A 228 38.03 -1.36 -9.84
CA CYS A 228 38.84 -1.90 -8.75
C CYS A 228 38.89 -0.95 -7.55
N GLU A 229 39.06 0.36 -7.76
CA GLU A 229 39.11 1.38 -6.70
C GLU A 229 37.77 1.54 -5.97
N GLU A 230 36.65 1.34 -6.68
CA GLU A 230 35.31 1.38 -6.08
C GLU A 230 34.98 0.12 -5.28
N HIS A 231 35.67 -1.00 -5.51
CA HIS A 231 35.38 -2.26 -4.85
C HIS A 231 36.08 -2.34 -3.47
N PRO A 232 35.35 -2.55 -2.36
CA PRO A 232 35.88 -2.38 -1.00
C PRO A 232 37.02 -3.34 -0.62
N LEU A 233 37.12 -4.48 -1.32
CA LEU A 233 38.15 -5.50 -1.06
C LEU A 233 39.41 -5.35 -1.91
N PHE A 234 39.55 -4.25 -2.67
CA PHE A 234 40.75 -3.98 -3.46
C PHE A 234 41.30 -2.59 -3.16
N ARG A 235 42.62 -2.49 -3.05
CA ARG A 235 43.34 -1.22 -2.91
C ARG A 235 44.43 -1.13 -3.96
N ARG A 236 44.51 0.01 -4.65
CA ARG A 236 45.60 0.27 -5.59
C ARG A 236 46.95 0.24 -4.87
N VAL A 237 47.91 -0.46 -5.46
CA VAL A 237 49.30 -0.49 -4.99
C VAL A 237 50.11 0.46 -5.86
N PRO A 238 50.77 1.48 -5.28
CA PRO A 238 51.72 2.32 -6.01
C PRO A 238 52.83 1.47 -6.65
N LEU A 239 53.22 1.79 -7.88
CA LEU A 239 54.20 0.97 -8.61
C LEU A 239 55.59 1.03 -7.97
N GLU A 240 55.89 2.09 -7.23
CA GLU A 240 57.11 2.27 -6.45
C GLU A 240 57.24 1.20 -5.34
N GLU A 241 56.12 0.76 -4.75
CA GLU A 241 56.12 -0.32 -3.75
C GLU A 241 56.40 -1.70 -4.37
N LEU A 242 56.31 -1.82 -5.69
CA LEU A 242 56.49 -3.07 -6.44
C LEU A 242 57.81 -3.08 -7.22
N GLU A 243 58.75 -2.19 -6.89
CA GLU A 243 60.11 -2.24 -7.43
C GLU A 243 60.76 -3.60 -7.16
N GLY A 244 61.15 -4.29 -8.24
CA GLY A 244 61.71 -5.63 -8.17
C GLY A 244 60.69 -6.78 -8.27
N ASP A 245 59.37 -6.51 -8.38
CA ASP A 245 58.40 -7.58 -8.67
C ASP A 245 58.59 -8.10 -10.10
N ALA A 246 59.10 -9.32 -10.21
CA ALA A 246 59.37 -10.00 -11.47
C ALA A 246 58.12 -10.18 -12.36
N CYS A 247 56.91 -10.04 -11.80
CA CYS A 247 55.64 -10.06 -12.53
C CYS A 247 55.38 -8.78 -13.32
N ILE A 248 55.82 -7.60 -12.86
CA ILE A 248 55.60 -6.33 -13.58
C ILE A 248 56.30 -6.36 -14.94
N GLU A 249 57.57 -6.77 -14.95
CA GLU A 249 58.34 -6.94 -16.17
C GLU A 249 57.67 -7.97 -17.10
N ALA A 250 57.24 -9.11 -16.56
CA ALA A 250 56.60 -10.16 -17.35
C ALA A 250 55.27 -9.71 -18.00
N VAL A 251 54.41 -8.98 -17.27
CA VAL A 251 53.13 -8.47 -17.78
C VAL A 251 53.34 -7.42 -18.87
N THR A 252 54.30 -6.52 -18.68
CA THR A 252 54.56 -5.39 -19.58
C THR A 252 55.43 -5.73 -20.79
N SER A 253 56.11 -6.88 -20.80
CA SER A 253 57.08 -7.20 -21.85
C SER A 253 57.02 -8.61 -22.42
N GLU A 254 56.49 -9.59 -21.69
CA GLU A 254 56.61 -11.00 -22.09
C GLU A 254 55.37 -11.57 -22.79
N THR A 255 54.21 -10.93 -22.60
CA THR A 255 53.00 -11.31 -23.34
C THR A 255 53.14 -10.95 -24.81
N GLU A 256 52.55 -11.75 -25.70
CA GLU A 256 52.58 -11.49 -27.15
C GLU A 256 51.99 -10.12 -27.50
N GLU A 257 50.95 -9.73 -26.76
CA GLU A 257 50.25 -8.48 -26.93
C GLU A 257 51.10 -7.30 -26.44
N ALA A 258 51.79 -7.44 -25.30
CA ALA A 258 52.81 -6.48 -24.88
C ALA A 258 53.97 -6.35 -25.89
N LYS A 259 54.46 -7.47 -26.45
CA LYS A 259 55.49 -7.46 -27.51
C LYS A 259 54.98 -6.75 -28.77
N ARG A 260 53.71 -6.95 -29.14
CA ARG A 260 53.05 -6.26 -30.26
C ARG A 260 52.99 -4.75 -30.02
N VAL A 261 52.54 -4.34 -28.84
CA VAL A 261 52.42 -2.92 -28.45
C VAL A 261 53.80 -2.26 -28.40
N LYS A 262 54.83 -2.92 -27.86
CA LYS A 262 56.22 -2.40 -27.89
C LYS A 262 56.77 -2.20 -29.31
N ASN A 263 56.46 -3.14 -30.22
CA ASN A 263 56.85 -3.00 -31.64
C ASN A 263 56.09 -1.85 -32.35
N LEU A 264 54.86 -1.57 -31.92
CA LEU A 264 54.03 -0.44 -32.37
C LEU A 264 54.39 0.88 -31.66
N GLY A 265 55.04 0.82 -30.49
CA GLY A 265 55.41 1.95 -29.63
C GLY A 265 56.32 3.00 -30.27
N ARG A 266 56.86 2.73 -31.46
CA ARG A 266 57.43 3.77 -32.35
C ARG A 266 56.42 4.85 -32.78
N PHE A 267 55.13 4.66 -32.51
CA PHE A 267 54.03 5.56 -32.88
C PHE A 267 53.19 6.08 -31.67
N GLY A 268 53.69 5.98 -30.43
CA GLY A 268 53.05 6.59 -29.25
C GLY A 268 51.99 5.75 -28.54
N HIS A 269 52.13 4.42 -28.55
CA HIS A 269 51.26 3.51 -27.80
C HIS A 269 51.94 3.02 -26.51
N ASP A 270 51.38 3.38 -25.36
CA ASP A 270 51.86 2.95 -24.04
C ASP A 270 51.05 1.77 -23.49
N VAL A 271 51.70 0.92 -22.70
CA VAL A 271 51.05 -0.15 -21.92
C VAL A 271 50.64 0.44 -20.58
N TYR A 272 49.34 0.56 -20.34
CA TYR A 272 48.79 1.04 -19.08
C TYR A 272 48.64 -0.13 -18.09
N LEU A 273 49.43 -0.11 -17.03
CA LEU A 273 49.46 -1.13 -15.97
C LEU A 273 48.95 -0.55 -14.65
N SER A 274 48.08 -1.29 -13.98
CA SER A 274 47.75 -1.07 -12.56
C SER A 274 47.76 -2.39 -11.80
N VAL A 275 48.08 -2.30 -10.51
CA VAL A 275 48.11 -3.44 -9.58
C VAL A 275 47.25 -3.11 -8.37
N PHE A 276 46.43 -4.07 -7.96
CA PHE A 276 45.52 -3.96 -6.82
C PHE A 276 45.77 -5.08 -5.82
N ARG A 277 45.88 -4.72 -4.54
CA ARG A 277 46.00 -5.65 -3.42
C ARG A 277 44.63 -6.01 -2.89
N ARG A 278 44.36 -7.30 -2.73
CA ARG A 278 43.15 -7.82 -2.12
C ARG A 278 43.23 -7.61 -0.61
N ILE A 279 42.36 -6.78 -0.06
CA ILE A 279 42.33 -6.46 1.37
C ILE A 279 41.62 -7.59 2.12
N ALA A 280 42.08 -7.93 3.32
CA ALA A 280 41.28 -8.77 4.22
C ALA A 280 39.90 -8.11 4.44
N PRO A 281 38.79 -8.88 4.48
CA PRO A 281 37.59 -8.34 5.10
C PRO A 281 38.01 -7.89 6.49
N LEU A 282 37.69 -6.64 6.84
CA LEU A 282 37.97 -6.08 8.16
C LEU A 282 37.49 -7.11 9.20
N SER A 283 38.36 -7.48 10.14
CA SER A 283 37.93 -8.23 11.34
C SER A 283 36.74 -7.51 11.96
N ASP A 284 35.85 -8.25 12.63
CA ASP A 284 34.57 -7.84 13.25
C ASP A 284 34.65 -6.66 14.27
N GLY A 285 35.40 -5.60 13.99
CA GLY A 285 35.70 -4.50 14.90
C GLY A 285 36.11 -3.18 14.26
N ASP A 286 36.08 -3.02 12.93
CA ASP A 286 36.33 -1.72 12.27
C ASP A 286 35.27 -1.41 11.19
N GLU A 287 34.02 -1.21 11.60
CA GLU A 287 32.87 -0.86 10.73
C GLU A 287 32.92 0.59 10.19
N SER A 288 33.79 1.46 10.72
CA SER A 288 33.75 2.91 10.47
C SER A 288 34.08 3.33 9.03
N VAL A 289 34.79 2.51 8.24
CA VAL A 289 35.34 2.93 6.94
C VAL A 289 34.38 2.67 5.77
N VAL A 290 33.54 1.63 5.85
CA VAL A 290 32.62 1.25 4.75
C VAL A 290 31.33 2.08 4.78
N GLU A 291 30.85 2.46 5.97
CA GLU A 291 29.72 3.39 6.12
C GLU A 291 30.02 4.78 5.59
N THR A 292 31.25 5.27 5.76
CA THR A 292 31.61 6.65 5.39
C THR A 292 31.72 6.88 3.87
N LEU A 293 32.06 5.84 3.10
CA LEU A 293 32.26 5.94 1.64
C LEU A 293 30.97 5.75 0.83
N THR A 294 30.06 4.89 1.30
CA THR A 294 28.76 4.66 0.67
C THR A 294 27.79 5.82 0.90
N HIS A 295 27.76 6.40 2.11
CA HIS A 295 26.95 7.59 2.40
C HIS A 295 27.41 8.85 1.64
N LYS A 296 28.73 9.06 1.46
CA LYS A 296 29.24 10.26 0.77
C LYS A 296 29.00 10.28 -0.74
N ARG A 297 29.03 9.12 -1.43
CA ARG A 297 28.83 9.05 -2.89
C ARG A 297 27.35 8.91 -3.30
N LEU A 298 26.52 8.18 -2.55
CA LEU A 298 25.07 8.12 -2.82
C LEU A 298 24.39 9.46 -2.47
N GLY A 299 24.81 10.10 -1.39
CA GLY A 299 24.32 11.44 -1.02
C GLY A 299 24.58 12.47 -2.11
N ALA A 300 25.77 12.48 -2.73
CA ALA A 300 26.17 13.51 -3.70
C ALA A 300 25.44 13.47 -5.06
N VAL A 301 24.90 12.32 -5.48
CA VAL A 301 24.21 12.17 -6.78
C VAL A 301 22.69 12.12 -6.60
N ILE A 302 22.22 11.51 -5.51
CA ILE A 302 20.79 11.31 -5.28
C ILE A 302 20.16 12.54 -4.61
N TYR A 303 20.85 13.26 -3.71
CA TYR A 303 20.31 14.51 -3.16
C TYR A 303 20.01 15.52 -4.26
N PRO A 304 20.90 15.84 -5.22
CA PRO A 304 20.56 16.79 -6.28
C PRO A 304 19.41 16.31 -7.15
N ALA A 305 19.34 15.02 -7.49
CA ALA A 305 18.26 14.48 -8.32
C ALA A 305 16.89 14.53 -7.63
N MET A 306 16.82 14.17 -6.34
CA MET A 306 15.62 14.26 -5.52
C MET A 306 15.25 15.70 -5.16
N THR A 307 16.24 16.58 -4.94
CA THR A 307 16.01 18.01 -4.72
C THR A 307 15.50 18.66 -6.00
N VAL A 308 16.03 18.28 -7.17
CA VAL A 308 15.52 18.71 -8.47
C VAL A 308 14.10 18.19 -8.70
N ALA A 309 13.80 16.94 -8.34
CA ALA A 309 12.44 16.39 -8.41
C ALA A 309 11.46 17.09 -7.45
N ALA A 310 11.89 17.40 -6.22
CA ALA A 310 11.12 18.14 -5.22
C ALA A 310 10.92 19.61 -5.62
N ILE A 311 11.92 20.25 -6.24
CA ILE A 311 11.82 21.60 -6.81
C ILE A 311 10.90 21.59 -8.02
N LEU A 312 11.04 20.63 -8.94
CA LEU A 312 10.11 20.46 -10.07
C LEU A 312 8.69 20.25 -9.58
N PHE A 313 8.49 19.46 -8.53
CA PHE A 313 7.20 19.26 -7.90
C PHE A 313 6.67 20.53 -7.23
N ALA A 314 7.50 21.26 -6.46
CA ALA A 314 7.12 22.52 -5.84
C ALA A 314 6.79 23.61 -6.88
N VAL A 315 7.50 23.63 -8.01
CA VAL A 315 7.21 24.51 -9.14
C VAL A 315 5.90 24.09 -9.80
N LEU A 316 5.70 22.81 -10.11
CA LEU A 316 4.43 22.32 -10.67
C LEU A 316 3.24 22.59 -9.74
N LEU A 317 3.41 22.41 -8.42
CA LEU A 317 2.42 22.72 -7.38
C LEU A 317 2.14 24.23 -7.31
N ALA A 318 3.18 25.07 -7.29
CA ALA A 318 3.03 26.52 -7.30
C ALA A 318 2.34 27.02 -8.59
N THR A 319 2.59 26.35 -9.72
CA THR A 319 1.98 26.69 -11.01
C THR A 319 0.52 26.23 -11.04
N ALA A 320 0.20 25.09 -10.42
CA ALA A 320 -1.18 24.61 -10.23
C ALA A 320 -1.99 25.53 -9.29
N LEU A 321 -1.39 26.00 -8.19
CA LEU A 321 -2.00 26.97 -7.26
C LEU A 321 -2.24 28.33 -7.91
N ARG A 322 -1.28 28.81 -8.73
CA ARG A 322 -1.41 30.10 -9.41
C ARG A 322 -2.47 30.09 -10.52
N ASN A 323 -2.57 28.99 -11.26
CA ASN A 323 -3.56 28.85 -12.33
C ASN A 323 -4.98 28.58 -11.81
N THR A 324 -5.14 27.95 -10.64
CA THR A 324 -6.45 27.81 -9.99
C THR A 324 -6.97 29.17 -9.51
N GLU A 325 -6.14 30.03 -8.92
CA GLU A 325 -6.53 31.42 -8.61
C GLU A 325 -6.90 32.22 -9.87
N GLU A 326 -6.08 32.19 -10.93
CA GLU A 326 -6.37 32.92 -12.16
C GLU A 326 -7.66 32.44 -12.84
N GLN A 327 -7.92 31.12 -12.90
CA GLN A 327 -9.15 30.59 -13.48
C GLN A 327 -10.39 30.85 -12.62
N THR A 328 -10.27 30.89 -11.30
CA THR A 328 -11.38 31.25 -10.39
C THR A 328 -11.73 32.72 -10.54
N VAL A 329 -10.73 33.60 -10.67
CA VAL A 329 -10.92 35.03 -10.96
C VAL A 329 -11.49 35.25 -12.37
N GLN A 330 -11.10 34.44 -13.35
CA GLN A 330 -11.58 34.55 -14.73
C GLN A 330 -13.01 34.00 -14.88
N ARG A 331 -13.36 32.90 -14.19
CA ARG A 331 -14.75 32.40 -14.05
C ARG A 331 -15.63 33.41 -13.31
N ALA A 332 -15.17 34.01 -12.22
CA ALA A 332 -15.92 35.06 -11.54
C ALA A 332 -16.16 36.28 -12.46
N ARG A 333 -15.19 36.67 -13.29
CA ARG A 333 -15.34 37.76 -14.26
C ARG A 333 -16.29 37.43 -15.41
N THR A 334 -16.23 36.22 -15.98
CA THR A 334 -17.12 35.81 -17.08
C THR A 334 -18.54 35.56 -16.61
N THR A 335 -18.75 35.00 -15.41
CA THR A 335 -20.09 34.86 -14.82
C THR A 335 -20.72 36.21 -14.47
N VAL A 336 -19.93 37.16 -13.96
CA VAL A 336 -20.40 38.54 -13.69
C VAL A 336 -20.66 39.32 -14.99
N GLN A 337 -19.87 39.14 -16.04
CA GLN A 337 -20.13 39.76 -17.36
C GLN A 337 -21.32 39.11 -18.09
N GLY A 338 -21.46 37.79 -18.03
CA GLY A 338 -22.58 37.04 -18.59
C GLY A 338 -23.91 37.43 -17.95
N ASN A 339 -23.95 37.53 -16.61
CA ASN A 339 -25.15 37.98 -15.89
C ASN A 339 -25.49 39.46 -16.16
N LYS A 340 -24.48 40.34 -16.35
CA LYS A 340 -24.71 41.74 -16.74
C LYS A 340 -25.20 41.91 -18.18
N LEU A 341 -24.83 41.02 -19.09
CA LEU A 341 -25.30 41.00 -20.48
C LEU A 341 -26.72 40.41 -20.58
N LEU A 342 -27.02 39.35 -19.82
CA LEU A 342 -28.35 38.75 -19.71
C LEU A 342 -29.39 39.69 -19.07
N GLN A 343 -28.99 40.50 -18.07
CA GLN A 343 -29.88 41.54 -17.52
C GLN A 343 -30.17 42.70 -18.49
N ARG A 344 -29.31 42.93 -19.50
CA ARG A 344 -29.51 44.01 -20.48
C ARG A 344 -30.25 43.57 -21.74
N ALA A 345 -30.19 42.29 -22.10
CA ALA A 345 -30.86 41.75 -23.27
C ALA A 345 -32.15 41.01 -22.86
N GLY A 346 -33.23 41.77 -22.64
CA GLY A 346 -34.56 41.25 -22.28
C GLY A 346 -35.26 40.49 -23.41
N THR A 347 -34.66 39.42 -23.94
CA THR A 347 -35.21 38.61 -25.05
C THR A 347 -34.95 37.12 -24.82
N PHE A 348 -36.01 36.38 -24.54
CA PHE A 348 -36.02 34.97 -24.12
C PHE A 348 -35.91 33.95 -25.28
N HIS A 349 -35.60 34.38 -26.51
CA HIS A 349 -35.83 33.52 -27.69
C HIS A 349 -34.58 32.97 -28.41
N ALA A 350 -33.36 33.19 -27.91
CA ALA A 350 -32.14 32.77 -28.61
C ALA A 350 -31.16 31.99 -27.71
N VAL A 351 -31.56 30.81 -27.20
CA VAL A 351 -30.62 29.84 -26.60
C VAL A 351 -30.91 28.43 -27.11
N LYS A 352 -30.88 28.25 -28.43
CA LYS A 352 -30.95 26.92 -29.07
C LYS A 352 -29.67 26.52 -29.81
N GLN A 353 -28.55 27.20 -29.56
CA GLN A 353 -27.28 26.98 -30.27
C GLN A 353 -26.02 27.06 -29.38
N LEU A 354 -26.11 26.71 -28.10
CA LEU A 354 -24.90 26.37 -27.34
C LEU A 354 -24.84 24.85 -27.24
N ASN A 355 -23.88 24.28 -27.97
CA ASN A 355 -23.66 22.85 -28.12
C ASN A 355 -23.30 22.25 -26.73
N PRO A 356 -24.11 21.33 -26.16
CA PRO A 356 -23.84 20.74 -24.85
C PRO A 356 -22.63 19.80 -24.84
N GLU A 357 -22.18 19.34 -26.02
CA GLU A 357 -21.04 18.42 -26.13
C GLU A 357 -19.68 19.09 -25.87
N THR A 358 -19.53 20.39 -26.11
CA THR A 358 -18.24 21.07 -25.96
C THR A 358 -17.91 21.46 -24.51
N THR A 359 -18.89 21.88 -23.72
CA THR A 359 -18.69 22.20 -22.29
C THR A 359 -18.54 20.93 -21.46
N PHE A 360 -19.32 19.89 -21.73
CA PHE A 360 -19.17 18.60 -21.03
C PHE A 360 -17.82 17.94 -21.33
N LEU A 361 -17.33 17.96 -22.59
CA LEU A 361 -16.00 17.41 -22.89
C LEU A 361 -14.85 18.23 -22.31
N GLU A 362 -14.97 19.56 -22.16
CA GLU A 362 -13.93 20.39 -21.52
C GLU A 362 -13.96 20.32 -19.98
N ASP A 363 -15.14 20.25 -19.37
CA ASP A 363 -15.31 20.01 -17.93
C ASP A 363 -14.91 18.58 -17.54
N PHE A 364 -15.23 17.58 -18.40
CA PHE A 364 -14.78 16.20 -18.22
C PHE A 364 -13.27 16.08 -18.49
N LYS A 365 -12.70 16.76 -19.49
CA LYS A 365 -11.23 16.74 -19.70
C LYS A 365 -10.46 17.44 -18.58
N SER A 366 -10.99 18.52 -18.00
CA SER A 366 -10.29 19.30 -16.96
C SER A 366 -10.36 18.67 -15.57
N ALA A 367 -11.51 18.12 -15.14
CA ALA A 367 -11.59 17.40 -13.86
C ALA A 367 -10.87 16.02 -13.90
N PHE A 368 -10.82 15.39 -15.08
CA PHE A 368 -10.28 14.04 -15.27
C PHE A 368 -8.77 14.03 -15.54
N THR A 369 -8.15 15.16 -15.89
CA THR A 369 -6.69 15.24 -16.12
C THR A 369 -5.88 15.51 -14.85
N TRP A 370 -6.35 16.34 -13.91
CA TRP A 370 -5.56 16.69 -12.72
C TRP A 370 -5.53 15.58 -11.66
N LYS A 371 -6.64 14.88 -11.42
CA LYS A 371 -6.66 13.67 -10.57
C LYS A 371 -5.76 12.58 -11.15
N ARG A 372 -5.75 12.42 -12.47
CA ARG A 372 -4.82 11.51 -13.17
C ARG A 372 -3.39 12.01 -13.11
N LEU A 373 -3.13 13.31 -13.14
CA LEU A 373 -1.77 13.87 -13.02
C LEU A 373 -1.20 13.68 -11.61
N ALA A 374 -2.02 13.84 -10.56
CA ALA A 374 -1.61 13.55 -9.18
C ALA A 374 -1.35 12.05 -8.97
N VAL A 375 -2.25 11.19 -9.49
CA VAL A 375 -2.05 9.72 -9.50
C VAL A 375 -0.83 9.34 -10.35
N PHE A 376 -0.58 10.03 -11.47
CA PHE A 376 0.57 9.80 -12.35
C PHE A 376 1.87 10.30 -11.72
N ALA A 377 1.86 11.42 -11.01
CA ALA A 377 2.99 11.90 -10.23
C ALA A 377 3.28 10.97 -9.05
N PHE A 378 2.25 10.45 -8.37
CA PHE A 378 2.39 9.43 -7.33
C PHE A 378 2.89 8.10 -7.91
N ALA A 379 2.38 7.67 -9.05
CA ALA A 379 2.85 6.46 -9.75
C ALA A 379 4.26 6.63 -10.33
N ILE A 380 4.65 7.84 -10.74
CA ILE A 380 6.02 8.18 -11.14
C ILE A 380 6.93 8.20 -9.92
N PHE A 381 6.51 8.77 -8.79
CA PHE A 381 7.28 8.76 -7.55
C PHE A 381 7.46 7.32 -7.03
N LEU A 382 6.37 6.55 -6.93
CA LEU A 382 6.39 5.15 -6.54
C LEU A 382 7.17 4.30 -7.55
N GLY A 383 6.99 4.54 -8.85
CA GLY A 383 7.67 3.86 -9.93
C GLY A 383 9.17 4.19 -10.03
N LEU A 384 9.57 5.43 -9.77
CA LEU A 384 10.97 5.85 -9.64
C LEU A 384 11.59 5.27 -8.38
N THR A 385 10.88 5.26 -7.26
CA THR A 385 11.33 4.62 -6.02
C THR A 385 11.55 3.12 -6.28
N VAL A 386 10.55 2.42 -6.81
CA VAL A 386 10.65 1.00 -7.17
C VAL A 386 11.72 0.74 -8.23
N ALA A 387 11.87 1.59 -9.25
CA ALA A 387 12.88 1.43 -10.30
C ALA A 387 14.31 1.72 -9.80
N LEU A 388 14.49 2.65 -8.86
CA LEU A 388 15.75 2.92 -8.17
C LEU A 388 16.14 1.75 -7.26
N PHE A 389 15.16 1.03 -6.69
CA PHE A 389 15.38 -0.17 -5.86
C PHE A 389 15.36 -1.49 -6.64
N ALA A 390 14.91 -1.50 -7.90
CA ALA A 390 14.94 -2.66 -8.79
C ALA A 390 16.34 -2.94 -9.39
N ASP A 391 17.36 -2.17 -9.02
CA ASP A 391 18.73 -2.56 -9.32
C ASP A 391 19.07 -3.86 -8.58
N ARG A 392 19.49 -4.88 -9.35
CA ARG A 392 19.58 -6.28 -8.91
C ARG A 392 20.54 -6.52 -7.73
N HIS A 393 21.31 -5.52 -7.34
CA HIS A 393 22.22 -5.57 -6.20
C HIS A 393 21.53 -5.45 -4.83
N LEU A 394 20.36 -4.80 -4.73
CA LEU A 394 19.59 -4.73 -3.47
C LEU A 394 18.80 -6.02 -3.18
N PHE A 395 18.28 -6.68 -4.22
CA PHE A 395 17.55 -7.94 -4.08
C PHE A 395 18.43 -9.14 -3.70
N ALA A 396 19.74 -9.06 -3.90
CA ALA A 396 20.68 -10.14 -3.59
C ALA A 396 21.05 -10.25 -2.10
N ILE A 397 20.72 -9.24 -1.28
CA ILE A 397 20.96 -9.25 0.17
C ILE A 397 19.89 -10.10 0.89
N GLY A 398 18.75 -10.37 0.25
CA GLY A 398 17.65 -11.19 0.80
C GLY A 398 17.80 -12.70 0.58
N LYS A 399 18.97 -13.30 0.88
CA LYS A 399 19.05 -14.77 1.06
C LYS A 399 18.93 -15.08 2.55
N SER A 400 17.94 -15.88 2.92
CA SER A 400 17.75 -16.37 4.28
C SER A 400 19.03 -17.02 4.81
N VAL A 401 19.57 -16.52 5.92
CA VAL A 401 20.60 -17.21 6.68
C VAL A 401 19.90 -18.31 7.46
N SER A 402 19.87 -19.53 6.91
CA SER A 402 19.44 -20.71 7.65
C SER A 402 20.67 -21.36 8.28
N GLY A 403 20.93 -21.05 9.55
CA GLY A 403 22.02 -21.62 10.34
C GLY A 403 21.83 -21.36 11.83
N VAL A 404 22.32 -22.27 12.67
CA VAL A 404 22.26 -22.19 14.14
C VAL A 404 23.03 -20.95 14.60
N ALA A 405 22.34 -19.92 15.06
CA ALA A 405 22.95 -18.68 15.52
C ALA A 405 23.28 -18.80 17.02
N SER A 406 24.56 -18.65 17.39
CA SER A 406 24.95 -18.42 18.79
C SER A 406 24.57 -17.00 19.23
N ALA A 407 24.40 -16.79 20.54
CA ALA A 407 24.05 -15.48 21.12
C ALA A 407 24.97 -14.34 20.68
N GLU A 408 26.25 -14.65 20.43
CA GLU A 408 27.27 -13.71 19.95
C GLU A 408 26.96 -13.16 18.54
N VAL A 409 26.35 -13.97 17.66
CA VAL A 409 25.99 -13.54 16.30
C VAL A 409 24.78 -12.61 16.30
N CYS A 410 23.78 -12.85 17.16
CA CYS A 410 22.64 -11.93 17.31
C CYS A 410 23.03 -10.61 17.97
N GLN A 411 23.95 -10.64 18.94
CA GLN A 411 24.45 -9.45 19.60
C GLN A 411 25.27 -8.59 18.64
N ALA A 412 26.13 -9.19 17.80
CA ALA A 412 26.87 -8.50 16.75
C ALA A 412 25.97 -7.85 15.68
N VAL A 413 24.86 -8.51 15.31
CA VAL A 413 23.88 -7.95 14.35
C VAL A 413 23.08 -6.78 14.94
N CYS A 414 22.79 -6.80 16.25
CA CYS A 414 22.10 -5.68 16.92
C CYS A 414 23.00 -4.47 17.19
N SER A 415 24.32 -4.66 17.32
CA SER A 415 25.29 -3.58 17.54
C SER A 415 25.76 -2.88 16.26
N ALA A 416 25.46 -3.45 15.09
CA ALA A 416 25.90 -2.94 13.77
C ALA A 416 24.89 -1.98 13.09
N ASP A 417 23.78 -1.61 13.75
CA ASP A 417 22.84 -0.58 13.27
C ASP A 417 23.05 0.71 14.09
N PRO A 418 23.58 1.81 13.51
CA PRO A 418 23.89 3.06 14.24
C PRO A 418 22.66 3.78 14.82
N LEU A 419 21.44 3.28 14.57
CA LEU A 419 20.18 3.80 15.09
C LEU A 419 19.42 2.80 15.98
N ALA A 420 19.99 1.62 16.24
CA ALA A 420 19.45 0.70 17.23
C ALA A 420 19.74 1.23 18.64
N LEU A 421 18.72 1.27 19.49
CA LEU A 421 18.78 1.71 20.90
C LEU A 421 19.58 0.76 21.82
N CYS A 422 20.50 -0.03 21.26
CA CYS A 422 21.03 -1.28 21.81
C CYS A 422 22.41 -1.18 22.47
N ASP A 423 22.81 -0.01 22.96
CA ASP A 423 24.14 0.16 23.54
C ASP A 423 24.32 -0.52 24.93
N ASP A 424 23.24 -0.94 25.62
CA ASP A 424 23.32 -1.48 27.01
C ASP A 424 22.44 -2.73 27.30
N ALA A 425 22.09 -3.56 26.32
CA ALA A 425 21.20 -4.72 26.56
C ALA A 425 21.91 -5.94 27.21
N HIS A 426 21.53 -6.28 28.45
CA HIS A 426 21.86 -7.57 29.08
C HIS A 426 21.00 -8.71 28.49
N PHE A 427 21.61 -9.65 27.77
CA PHE A 427 20.94 -10.87 27.31
C PHE A 427 20.70 -11.85 28.46
N ALA A 428 19.42 -12.11 28.80
CA ALA A 428 19.01 -13.14 29.76
C ALA A 428 18.27 -14.28 29.03
N PHE A 429 18.77 -15.52 29.15
CA PHE A 429 18.30 -16.73 28.45
C PHE A 429 16.88 -17.22 28.81
N GLU A 430 16.13 -16.52 29.67
CA GLU A 430 14.87 -17.04 30.22
C GLU A 430 13.60 -16.69 29.42
N LYS A 431 13.64 -15.83 28.39
CA LYS A 431 12.42 -15.45 27.63
C LYS A 431 12.67 -15.34 26.12
N ARG A 432 11.74 -15.90 25.33
CA ARG A 432 11.74 -16.19 23.88
C ARG A 432 11.83 -15.00 22.90
N TYR A 433 12.45 -13.88 23.27
CA TYR A 433 12.56 -12.68 22.42
C TYR A 433 13.83 -11.90 22.76
N CYS A 434 14.51 -11.33 21.75
CA CYS A 434 15.60 -10.39 21.99
C CYS A 434 15.01 -9.02 22.29
N THR A 435 15.25 -8.51 23.50
CA THR A 435 14.75 -7.22 23.98
C THR A 435 15.89 -6.31 24.37
N VAL A 436 15.75 -5.03 24.02
CA VAL A 436 16.64 -3.95 24.43
C VAL A 436 15.78 -2.93 25.19
N ASP A 437 16.13 -2.63 26.44
CA ASP A 437 15.35 -1.78 27.34
C ASP A 437 13.85 -2.13 27.41
N GLY A 438 13.52 -3.42 27.34
CA GLY A 438 12.15 -3.92 27.44
C GLY A 438 11.30 -3.75 26.17
N LYS A 439 11.90 -3.52 25.00
CA LYS A 439 11.21 -3.55 23.68
C LYS A 439 11.86 -4.56 22.74
N ASP A 440 11.03 -5.28 21.99
CA ASP A 440 11.43 -6.32 21.04
C ASP A 440 12.21 -5.73 19.84
N CYS A 441 13.34 -6.35 19.48
CA CYS A 441 14.18 -5.93 18.35
C CYS A 441 13.66 -6.40 16.97
N GLY A 442 12.44 -6.94 16.89
CA GLY A 442 11.83 -7.39 15.63
C GLY A 442 12.29 -8.76 15.11
N VAL A 443 13.03 -9.55 15.91
CA VAL A 443 13.41 -10.93 15.56
C VAL A 443 12.41 -11.91 16.17
N THR A 444 11.60 -12.58 15.34
CA THR A 444 10.69 -13.65 15.77
C THR A 444 11.30 -15.02 15.49
N ALA A 445 11.48 -15.83 16.54
CA ALA A 445 11.82 -17.24 16.43
C ALA A 445 10.54 -18.10 16.52
N HIS A 446 10.32 -18.99 15.55
CA HIS A 446 9.21 -19.95 15.59
C HIS A 446 9.72 -21.33 16.02
N GLU A 447 9.11 -21.92 17.06
CA GLU A 447 9.31 -23.32 17.43
C GLU A 447 8.60 -24.24 16.41
N THR A 448 9.37 -24.91 15.56
CA THR A 448 8.97 -26.23 15.05
C THR A 448 9.90 -27.25 15.67
N SER A 449 9.30 -28.21 16.38
CA SER A 449 9.98 -29.27 17.14
C SER A 449 11.21 -29.83 16.40
N THR A 450 12.39 -29.66 17.00
CA THR A 450 13.71 -30.28 16.73
C THR A 450 14.83 -29.49 16.04
N THR A 451 14.67 -28.23 15.66
CA THR A 451 15.83 -27.38 15.27
C THR A 451 15.49 -25.88 15.39
N GLU A 452 16.29 -25.13 16.16
CA GLU A 452 16.15 -23.67 16.28
C GLU A 452 16.56 -22.99 14.97
N PHE A 453 15.60 -22.35 14.29
CA PHE A 453 15.85 -21.49 13.12
C PHE A 453 15.46 -20.05 13.45
N VAL A 454 16.35 -19.10 13.13
CA VAL A 454 16.10 -17.66 13.18
C VAL A 454 15.90 -17.18 11.74
N SER A 455 14.74 -16.60 11.42
CA SER A 455 14.49 -15.98 10.11
C SER A 455 14.64 -14.46 10.22
N CYS A 456 15.63 -13.88 9.54
CA CYS A 456 15.76 -12.41 9.42
C CYS A 456 15.00 -11.92 8.18
N SER A 457 14.04 -11.01 8.38
CA SER A 457 13.35 -10.29 7.29
C SER A 457 14.11 -9.00 6.98
N PHE A 458 14.72 -8.90 5.79
CA PHE A 458 15.39 -7.69 5.35
C PHE A 458 14.41 -6.74 4.65
N SER A 459 14.42 -5.46 5.04
CA SER A 459 13.64 -4.41 4.39
C SER A 459 14.24 -4.00 3.05
N VAL A 460 13.38 -3.74 2.05
CA VAL A 460 13.80 -3.33 0.69
C VAL A 460 14.41 -1.91 0.67
N LEU A 461 14.08 -1.08 1.66
CA LEU A 461 14.63 0.28 1.84
C LEU A 461 15.72 0.35 2.93
N PRO A 462 16.82 1.10 2.72
CA PRO A 462 17.76 1.45 3.78
C PRO A 462 17.09 2.24 4.91
N GLN A 463 17.52 2.04 6.16
CA GLN A 463 16.89 2.60 7.37
C GLN A 463 16.69 4.12 7.32
N ALA A 464 17.69 4.86 6.80
CA ALA A 464 17.64 6.31 6.64
C ALA A 464 16.48 6.81 5.74
N TRP A 465 16.03 5.99 4.79
CA TRP A 465 15.00 6.35 3.81
C TRP A 465 13.60 5.95 4.24
N LYS A 466 13.47 5.03 5.21
CA LYS A 466 12.15 4.57 5.69
C LYS A 466 11.36 5.73 6.30
N VAL A 467 12.03 6.57 7.08
CA VAL A 467 11.45 7.76 7.74
C VAL A 467 10.89 8.73 6.69
N ASP A 468 11.73 9.15 5.75
CA ASP A 468 11.35 10.11 4.72
C ASP A 468 10.24 9.57 3.81
N PHE A 469 10.33 8.29 3.43
CA PHE A 469 9.33 7.65 2.59
C PHE A 469 7.97 7.58 3.30
N VAL A 470 7.93 7.12 4.54
CA VAL A 470 6.68 7.05 5.32
C VAL A 470 6.10 8.45 5.52
N LEU A 471 6.92 9.46 5.82
CA LEU A 471 6.46 10.83 6.01
C LEU A 471 5.87 11.42 4.72
N ILE A 472 6.61 11.33 3.60
CA ILE A 472 6.17 11.87 2.30
C ILE A 472 4.90 11.17 1.83
N SER A 473 4.87 9.84 1.89
CA SER A 473 3.70 9.07 1.44
C SER A 473 2.49 9.24 2.35
N ALA A 474 2.66 9.45 3.66
CA ALA A 474 1.57 9.80 4.57
C ALA A 474 1.00 11.20 4.28
N VAL A 475 1.85 12.21 4.08
CA VAL A 475 1.42 13.58 3.75
C VAL A 475 0.74 13.62 2.37
N MET A 476 1.30 12.93 1.39
CA MET A 476 0.69 12.79 0.06
C MET A 476 -0.65 12.06 0.14
N GLY A 477 -0.72 10.96 0.91
CA GLY A 477 -1.96 10.24 1.14
C GLY A 477 -3.05 11.13 1.73
N LEU A 478 -2.71 11.94 2.74
CA LEU A 478 -3.64 12.92 3.31
C LEU A 478 -4.10 13.96 2.29
N TYR A 479 -3.19 14.48 1.46
CA TYR A 479 -3.54 15.42 0.39
C TYR A 479 -4.52 14.81 -0.62
N LEU A 480 -4.29 13.56 -1.05
CA LEU A 480 -5.18 12.87 -1.98
C LEU A 480 -6.56 12.61 -1.38
N ILE A 481 -6.63 12.27 -0.09
CA ILE A 481 -7.91 12.13 0.65
C ILE A 481 -8.65 13.46 0.65
N VAL A 482 -7.93 14.55 0.94
CA VAL A 482 -8.47 15.91 0.90
C VAL A 482 -9.03 16.21 -0.49
N GLU A 483 -8.33 15.93 -1.58
CA GLU A 483 -8.79 16.11 -2.97
C GLU A 483 -9.98 15.21 -3.40
N GLY A 484 -10.56 14.46 -2.46
CA GLY A 484 -11.76 13.66 -2.67
C GLY A 484 -11.48 12.29 -3.26
N MET A 485 -10.28 11.74 -3.09
CA MET A 485 -10.03 10.32 -3.34
C MET A 485 -10.50 9.47 -2.14
N SER A 486 -10.98 8.26 -2.42
CA SER A 486 -11.36 7.25 -1.43
C SER A 486 -10.24 6.99 -0.42
N ALA A 487 -10.49 7.30 0.86
CA ALA A 487 -9.53 7.11 1.95
C ALA A 487 -9.17 5.64 2.17
N GLU A 488 -10.14 4.74 1.94
CA GLU A 488 -9.95 3.30 2.04
C GLU A 488 -8.91 2.80 1.03
N LEU A 489 -8.89 3.33 -0.19
CA LEU A 489 -7.92 2.93 -1.21
C LEU A 489 -6.51 3.39 -0.84
N ILE A 490 -6.40 4.63 -0.34
CA ILE A 490 -5.11 5.26 -0.03
C ILE A 490 -4.49 4.60 1.20
N LEU A 491 -5.20 4.54 2.32
CA LEU A 491 -4.64 4.03 3.57
C LEU A 491 -4.38 2.52 3.50
N PHE A 492 -5.28 1.76 2.89
CA PHE A 492 -5.07 0.32 2.70
C PHE A 492 -3.95 0.05 1.68
N GLY A 493 -3.91 0.82 0.59
CA GLY A 493 -2.83 0.75 -0.39
C GLY A 493 -1.47 1.05 0.22
N LEU A 494 -1.36 2.09 1.05
CA LEU A 494 -0.13 2.41 1.79
C LEU A 494 0.27 1.28 2.74
N SER A 495 -0.68 0.68 3.47
CA SER A 495 -0.39 -0.50 4.32
C SER A 495 0.24 -1.64 3.51
N CYS A 496 -0.35 -1.98 2.36
CA CYS A 496 0.18 -3.00 1.46
C CYS A 496 1.57 -2.64 0.91
N ILE A 497 1.77 -1.37 0.54
CA ILE A 497 3.06 -0.86 0.05
C ILE A 497 4.12 -0.99 1.15
N TYR A 498 3.82 -0.60 2.39
CA TYR A 498 4.76 -0.71 3.50
C TYR A 498 5.11 -2.16 3.83
N GLY A 499 4.13 -3.07 3.78
CA GLY A 499 4.37 -4.51 3.93
C GLY A 499 5.24 -5.08 2.81
N PHE A 500 4.98 -4.68 1.56
CA PHE A 500 5.79 -5.10 0.41
C PHE A 500 7.23 -4.58 0.46
N LEU A 501 7.41 -3.34 0.92
CA LEU A 501 8.73 -2.71 1.07
C LEU A 501 9.50 -3.19 2.31
N GLY A 502 8.87 -4.00 3.16
CA GLY A 502 9.46 -4.47 4.43
C GLY A 502 9.70 -3.35 5.44
N ILE A 503 8.92 -2.26 5.37
CA ILE A 503 8.90 -1.22 6.43
C ILE A 503 8.17 -1.79 7.66
N ILE A 504 7.10 -2.53 7.40
CA ILE A 504 6.38 -3.35 8.37
C ILE A 504 6.38 -4.80 7.86
N THR A 505 6.19 -5.78 8.75
CA THR A 505 6.08 -7.17 8.32
C THR A 505 4.78 -7.42 7.54
N GLY A 506 4.74 -8.51 6.77
CA GLY A 506 3.53 -8.91 6.05
C GLY A 506 2.34 -9.03 7.01
N ASP A 507 2.52 -9.68 8.16
CA ASP A 507 1.47 -9.85 9.16
C ASP A 507 1.03 -8.52 9.79
N GLU A 508 1.97 -7.59 10.03
CA GLU A 508 1.68 -6.24 10.51
C GLU A 508 0.85 -5.41 9.53
N ALA A 509 1.07 -5.58 8.22
CA ALA A 509 0.27 -4.91 7.19
C ALA A 509 -1.21 -5.33 7.23
N TRP A 510 -1.49 -6.56 7.69
CA TRP A 510 -2.84 -7.12 7.85
C TRP A 510 -3.39 -7.00 9.28
N ALA A 511 -2.54 -6.70 10.27
CA ALA A 511 -2.90 -6.66 11.69
C ALA A 511 -4.06 -5.69 11.99
N GLY A 512 -4.18 -4.60 11.21
CA GLY A 512 -5.29 -3.64 11.34
C GLY A 512 -6.66 -4.27 11.09
N ILE A 513 -6.77 -5.23 10.15
CA ILE A 513 -8.04 -5.94 9.86
C ILE A 513 -8.45 -6.81 11.06
N ALA A 514 -7.49 -7.46 11.69
CA ALA A 514 -7.72 -8.35 12.84
C ALA A 514 -7.84 -7.60 14.18
N SER A 515 -7.86 -6.27 14.18
CA SER A 515 -7.93 -5.48 15.42
C SER A 515 -9.28 -5.60 16.12
N SER A 516 -9.23 -5.60 17.45
CA SER A 516 -10.43 -5.73 18.29
C SER A 516 -11.41 -4.58 18.07
N SER A 517 -10.90 -3.39 17.71
CA SER A 517 -11.66 -2.18 17.42
C SER A 517 -12.37 -2.23 16.07
N VAL A 518 -11.75 -2.77 15.01
CA VAL A 518 -12.42 -2.93 13.70
C VAL A 518 -13.57 -3.93 13.84
N ILE A 519 -13.36 -5.05 14.52
CA ILE A 519 -14.40 -6.05 14.78
C ILE A 519 -15.51 -5.45 15.66
N GLY A 520 -15.15 -4.74 16.73
CA GLY A 520 -16.10 -4.07 17.61
C GLY A 520 -16.98 -3.07 16.86
N LEU A 521 -16.40 -2.23 16.00
CA LEU A 521 -17.14 -1.27 15.19
C LEU A 521 -18.05 -1.96 14.16
N ALA A 522 -17.56 -3.02 13.51
CA ALA A 522 -18.35 -3.80 12.55
C ALA A 522 -19.63 -4.38 13.20
N LEU A 523 -19.54 -4.81 14.47
CA LEU A 523 -20.66 -5.35 15.25
C LEU A 523 -21.58 -4.25 15.80
N LEU A 524 -21.05 -3.06 16.07
CA LEU A 524 -21.85 -1.90 16.50
C LEU A 524 -22.71 -1.32 15.38
N PHE A 525 -22.33 -1.46 14.10
CA PHE A 525 -23.14 -0.99 12.98
C PHE A 525 -24.55 -1.64 12.95
N PRO A 526 -24.69 -2.98 12.94
CA PRO A 526 -25.99 -3.64 13.08
C PRO A 526 -26.76 -3.24 14.34
N ILE A 527 -26.08 -3.09 15.48
CA ILE A 527 -26.73 -2.68 16.74
C ILE A 527 -27.32 -1.28 16.61
N ALA A 528 -26.55 -0.33 16.06
CA ALA A 528 -27.02 1.02 15.83
C ALA A 528 -28.26 1.03 14.92
N SER A 529 -28.19 0.35 13.77
CA SER A 529 -29.32 0.19 12.83
C SER A 529 -30.55 -0.45 13.46
N ALA A 530 -30.36 -1.50 14.27
CA ALA A 530 -31.45 -2.12 15.02
C ALA A 530 -32.12 -1.14 15.99
N ILE A 531 -31.37 -0.23 16.62
CA ILE A 531 -31.94 0.85 17.46
C ILE A 531 -32.69 1.86 16.59
N GLU A 532 -32.15 2.27 15.43
CA GLU A 532 -32.85 3.18 14.50
C GLU A 532 -34.20 2.62 14.05
N GLU A 533 -34.22 1.35 13.64
CA GLU A 533 -35.43 0.67 13.17
C GLU A 533 -36.52 0.51 14.25
N THR A 534 -36.17 0.59 15.54
CA THR A 534 -37.17 0.49 16.62
C THR A 534 -38.02 1.74 16.77
N GLY A 535 -37.59 2.90 16.22
CA GLY A 535 -38.29 4.18 16.37
C GLY A 535 -38.36 4.70 17.82
N VAL A 536 -37.61 4.09 18.75
CA VAL A 536 -37.48 4.55 20.14
C VAL A 536 -36.87 5.93 20.18
N LEU A 537 -35.83 6.12 19.37
CA LEU A 537 -35.09 7.37 19.31
C LEU A 537 -35.98 8.50 18.80
N ASP A 538 -36.77 8.31 17.74
CA ASP A 538 -37.74 9.32 17.26
C ASP A 538 -38.71 9.78 18.36
N THR A 539 -39.11 8.85 19.23
CA THR A 539 -39.99 9.17 20.37
C THR A 539 -39.26 9.96 21.44
N ALA A 540 -38.09 9.48 21.86
CA ALA A 540 -37.29 10.11 22.91
C ALA A 540 -36.87 11.52 22.51
N VAL A 541 -36.43 11.68 21.27
CA VAL A 541 -36.04 12.92 20.61
C VAL A 541 -37.23 13.87 20.50
N GLY A 542 -38.38 13.40 20.02
CA GLY A 542 -39.59 14.23 19.92
C GLY A 542 -40.04 14.79 21.28
N VAL A 543 -39.91 13.99 22.35
CA VAL A 543 -40.20 14.42 23.73
C VAL A 543 -39.13 15.39 24.27
N MET A 544 -37.84 15.12 24.04
CA MET A 544 -36.74 15.95 24.53
C MET A 544 -36.66 17.32 23.84
N LEU A 545 -36.91 17.37 22.53
CA LEU A 545 -36.63 18.54 21.71
C LEU A 545 -37.86 19.44 21.52
N GLY A 546 -39.06 18.86 21.44
CA GLY A 546 -40.33 19.59 21.33
C GLY A 546 -40.42 20.50 20.09
N SER A 547 -41.24 21.56 20.17
CA SER A 547 -41.40 22.59 19.13
C SER A 547 -40.84 23.94 19.59
N PRO A 548 -39.58 24.28 19.24
CA PRO A 548 -38.99 25.54 19.66
C PRO A 548 -39.65 26.73 18.95
N GLN A 549 -39.84 27.83 19.68
CA GLN A 549 -40.46 29.06 19.15
C GLN A 549 -39.45 30.10 18.66
N SER A 550 -38.16 29.91 18.94
CA SER A 550 -37.09 30.81 18.49
C SER A 550 -35.85 30.04 18.08
N PHE A 551 -35.04 30.65 17.20
CA PHE A 551 -33.77 30.07 16.74
C PHE A 551 -32.82 29.74 17.89
N HIS A 552 -32.73 30.61 18.89
CA HIS A 552 -31.87 30.43 20.05
C HIS A 552 -32.32 29.24 20.92
N VAL A 553 -33.63 29.10 21.13
CA VAL A 553 -34.19 27.97 21.89
C VAL A 553 -34.00 26.65 21.12
N ALA A 554 -34.18 26.66 19.80
CA ALA A 554 -33.90 25.49 18.95
C ALA A 554 -32.43 25.06 19.05
N PHE A 555 -31.51 26.02 18.95
CA PHE A 555 -30.08 25.77 19.07
C PHE A 555 -29.70 25.15 20.42
N MET A 556 -30.11 25.77 21.52
CA MET A 556 -29.77 25.29 22.87
C MET A 556 -30.43 23.96 23.22
N ARG A 557 -31.71 23.76 22.82
CA ARG A 557 -32.40 22.49 23.04
C ARG A 557 -31.84 21.35 22.20
N MET A 558 -31.13 21.65 21.11
CA MET A 558 -30.47 20.64 20.30
C MET A 558 -29.14 20.17 20.90
N LEU A 559 -28.28 21.11 21.34
CA LEU A 559 -26.88 20.79 21.70
C LEU A 559 -26.76 19.69 22.77
N VAL A 560 -27.44 19.84 23.91
CA VAL A 560 -27.27 18.93 25.05
C VAL A 560 -27.86 17.54 24.78
N PRO A 561 -29.12 17.39 24.32
CA PRO A 561 -29.68 16.08 24.01
C PRO A 561 -28.92 15.34 22.92
N VAL A 562 -28.50 16.03 21.85
CA VAL A 562 -27.73 15.42 20.77
C VAL A 562 -26.40 14.90 21.28
N ALA A 563 -25.64 15.70 22.05
CA ALA A 563 -24.38 15.24 22.59
C ALA A 563 -24.55 14.06 23.57
N ALA A 564 -25.58 14.09 24.42
CA ALA A 564 -25.87 13.00 25.35
C ALA A 564 -26.24 11.70 24.63
N LEU A 565 -27.04 11.77 23.55
CA LEU A 565 -27.38 10.59 22.74
C LEU A 565 -26.17 10.08 21.95
N SER A 566 -25.38 10.98 21.36
CA SER A 566 -24.17 10.62 20.60
C SER A 566 -23.08 10.02 21.49
N ALA A 567 -23.08 10.30 22.79
CA ALA A 567 -22.21 9.64 23.75
C ALA A 567 -22.46 8.12 23.86
N PHE A 568 -23.56 7.58 23.36
CA PHE A 568 -23.84 6.13 23.42
C PHE A 568 -24.20 5.53 22.07
N LEU A 569 -24.34 6.35 21.03
CA LEU A 569 -24.77 5.96 19.69
C LEU A 569 -23.82 6.55 18.65
N SER A 570 -23.73 5.93 17.49
CA SER A 570 -22.85 6.46 16.43
C SER A 570 -23.29 7.86 15.98
N ASN A 571 -22.34 8.77 15.81
CA ASN A 571 -22.61 10.15 15.38
C ASN A 571 -23.48 10.22 14.12
N THR A 572 -23.25 9.31 13.16
CA THR A 572 -24.01 9.22 11.90
C THR A 572 -25.49 8.91 12.10
N ALA A 573 -25.80 8.02 13.05
CA ALA A 573 -27.17 7.64 13.39
C ALA A 573 -27.95 8.85 13.90
N ILE A 574 -27.38 9.54 14.89
CA ILE A 574 -28.00 10.71 15.52
C ILE A 574 -28.20 11.84 14.50
N VAL A 575 -27.18 12.14 13.68
CA VAL A 575 -27.31 13.18 12.67
C VAL A 575 -28.40 12.83 11.66
N THR A 576 -28.45 11.59 11.16
CA THR A 576 -29.45 11.15 10.17
C THR A 576 -30.88 11.29 10.71
N MET A 577 -31.09 10.92 11.98
CA MET A 577 -32.38 11.10 12.66
C MET A 577 -32.73 12.57 12.90
N MET A 578 -31.73 13.41 13.19
CA MET A 578 -31.96 14.82 13.49
C MET A 578 -32.20 15.65 12.24
N ILE A 579 -31.66 15.27 11.06
CA ILE A 579 -31.86 16.01 9.80
C ILE A 579 -33.33 16.37 9.54
N PRO A 580 -34.31 15.45 9.51
CA PRO A 580 -35.70 15.80 9.22
C PRO A 580 -36.30 16.76 10.26
N ILE A 581 -35.92 16.60 11.54
CA ILE A 581 -36.39 17.45 12.65
C ILE A 581 -35.80 18.85 12.53
N ILE A 582 -34.50 18.95 12.29
CA ILE A 582 -33.80 20.22 12.13
C ILE A 582 -34.25 20.96 10.88
N VAL A 583 -34.48 20.26 9.76
CA VAL A 583 -35.07 20.84 8.55
C VAL A 583 -36.49 21.37 8.84
N SER A 584 -37.30 20.62 9.59
CA SER A 584 -38.64 21.05 10.02
C SER A 584 -38.60 22.29 10.91
N TRP A 585 -37.69 22.34 11.89
CA TRP A 585 -37.47 23.50 12.74
C TRP A 585 -37.00 24.71 11.94
N SER A 586 -36.08 24.51 11.01
CA SER A 586 -35.57 25.55 10.13
C SER A 586 -36.70 26.19 9.33
N ARG A 587 -37.62 25.39 8.78
CA ARG A 587 -38.80 25.90 8.06
C ARG A 587 -39.79 26.61 8.98
N THR A 588 -40.02 26.07 10.18
CA THR A 588 -40.94 26.66 11.16
C THR A 588 -40.44 28.02 11.66
N LEU A 589 -39.12 28.16 11.79
CA LEU A 589 -38.45 29.36 12.30
C LEU A 589 -38.01 30.33 11.18
N GLY A 590 -38.22 29.99 9.90
CA GLY A 590 -37.78 30.80 8.76
C GLY A 590 -36.25 30.92 8.62
N ALA A 591 -35.48 29.94 9.10
CA ALA A 591 -34.02 29.91 9.02
C ALA A 591 -33.52 29.01 7.86
N LYS A 592 -32.26 29.21 7.42
CA LYS A 592 -31.56 28.30 6.49
C LYS A 592 -31.12 27.02 7.23
N PRO A 593 -31.41 25.79 6.73
CA PRO A 593 -31.10 24.54 7.44
C PRO A 593 -29.64 24.38 7.83
N GLY A 594 -28.70 24.83 6.98
CA GLY A 594 -27.26 24.78 7.25
C GLY A 594 -26.84 25.42 8.58
N LYS A 595 -27.57 26.44 9.05
CA LYS A 595 -27.28 27.13 10.33
C LYS A 595 -27.53 26.27 11.57
N LEU A 596 -28.38 25.24 11.48
CA LEU A 596 -28.62 24.28 12.56
C LEU A 596 -27.96 22.93 12.28
N LEU A 597 -27.80 22.53 11.01
CA LEU A 597 -27.15 21.27 10.62
C LEU A 597 -25.64 21.25 10.94
N MET A 598 -24.93 22.37 10.79
CA MET A 598 -23.51 22.43 11.13
C MET A 598 -23.27 22.29 12.65
N PRO A 599 -23.95 23.06 13.53
CA PRO A 599 -23.85 22.86 14.98
C PRO A 599 -24.35 21.48 15.45
N LEU A 600 -25.35 20.90 14.78
CA LEU A 600 -25.79 19.52 15.01
C LEU A 600 -24.62 18.53 14.84
N SER A 601 -23.88 18.66 13.74
CA SER A 601 -22.72 17.79 13.46
C SER A 601 -21.64 17.94 14.54
N PHE A 602 -21.31 19.16 14.95
CA PHE A 602 -20.35 19.41 16.04
C PHE A 602 -20.84 18.85 17.38
N ALA A 603 -22.12 19.02 17.72
CA ALA A 603 -22.69 18.48 18.95
C ALA A 603 -22.64 16.95 18.99
N ALA A 604 -22.98 16.29 17.88
CA ALA A 604 -22.86 14.84 17.76
C ALA A 604 -21.39 14.39 17.91
N GLN A 605 -20.45 15.04 17.21
CA GLN A 605 -19.02 14.69 17.30
C GLN A 605 -18.43 14.88 18.71
N LEU A 606 -18.74 16.00 19.37
CA LEU A 606 -18.26 16.29 20.72
C LEU A 606 -18.87 15.33 21.75
N GLY A 607 -20.17 15.03 21.62
CA GLY A 607 -20.85 14.04 22.45
C GLY A 607 -20.28 12.63 22.27
N GLY A 608 -20.10 12.21 21.03
CA GLY A 608 -19.53 10.89 20.71
C GLY A 608 -18.10 10.71 21.17
N SER A 609 -17.34 11.79 21.30
CA SER A 609 -15.97 11.75 21.81
C SER A 609 -15.91 11.65 23.36
N CYS A 610 -17.04 11.77 24.06
CA CYS A 610 -17.08 11.67 25.53
C CYS A 610 -16.99 10.22 26.05
N THR A 611 -17.37 9.21 25.26
CA THR A 611 -17.29 7.80 25.67
C THR A 611 -16.55 6.96 24.65
N LEU A 612 -16.19 5.75 25.05
CA LEU A 612 -15.50 4.80 24.20
C LEU A 612 -16.31 4.36 22.96
N ILE A 613 -17.64 4.20 23.08
CA ILE A 613 -18.50 3.70 21.98
C ILE A 613 -18.92 4.84 21.03
N GLY A 614 -19.05 6.06 21.55
CA GLY A 614 -19.66 7.17 20.80
C GLY A 614 -18.91 7.56 19.54
N SER A 615 -17.59 7.33 19.46
CA SER A 615 -16.82 7.61 18.25
C SER A 615 -15.74 6.57 17.96
N SER A 616 -15.56 6.28 16.67
CA SER A 616 -14.65 5.22 16.20
C SER A 616 -13.17 5.49 16.53
N HIS A 617 -12.73 6.74 16.58
CA HIS A 617 -11.36 7.09 16.96
C HIS A 617 -11.05 6.77 18.43
N CYS A 618 -12.05 6.82 19.32
CA CYS A 618 -11.89 6.44 20.72
C CYS A 618 -11.65 4.93 20.88
N LEU A 619 -12.31 4.10 20.07
CA LEU A 619 -12.08 2.65 20.04
C LEU A 619 -10.66 2.33 19.57
N VAL A 620 -10.20 2.97 18.50
CA VAL A 620 -8.84 2.78 17.98
C VAL A 620 -7.79 3.26 18.99
N ALA A 621 -8.05 4.38 19.66
CA ALA A 621 -7.17 4.89 20.73
C ALA A 621 -7.05 3.88 21.89
N ARG A 622 -8.15 3.24 22.31
CA ARG A 622 -8.10 2.21 23.36
C ARG A 622 -7.23 1.02 22.97
N ASP A 623 -7.41 0.48 21.77
CA ASP A 623 -6.63 -0.68 21.28
C ASP A 623 -5.14 -0.36 21.16
N SER A 624 -4.79 0.91 20.92
CA SER A 624 -3.41 1.39 20.87
C SER A 624 -2.75 1.53 22.25
N VAL A 625 -3.55 1.74 23.30
CA VAL A 625 -3.07 2.02 24.66
C VAL A 625 -2.91 0.73 25.50
N ASP A 626 -3.64 -0.33 25.16
CA ASP A 626 -3.76 -1.57 25.95
C ASP A 626 -2.50 -2.50 25.94
N LYS A 627 -1.34 -2.05 25.45
CA LYS A 627 -0.18 -2.93 25.24
C LYS A 627 0.88 -2.98 26.35
N THR A 628 1.04 -2.00 27.26
CA THR A 628 2.07 -2.14 28.33
C THR A 628 1.89 -1.42 29.68
N LEU A 629 1.22 -0.25 29.82
CA LEU A 629 1.30 0.54 31.09
C LEU A 629 0.02 1.25 31.56
N TYR A 630 -1.04 1.34 30.76
CA TYR A 630 -2.29 2.02 31.14
C TYR A 630 -3.48 1.33 30.49
N LYS A 631 -4.50 0.96 31.27
CA LYS A 631 -5.75 0.38 30.75
C LYS A 631 -6.81 1.45 30.69
N MET A 632 -7.32 1.70 29.50
CA MET A 632 -8.32 2.75 29.26
C MET A 632 -9.72 2.22 29.56
N THR A 633 -10.38 2.72 30.60
CA THR A 633 -11.75 2.33 30.99
C THR A 633 -12.81 3.00 30.08
N PHE A 634 -14.07 2.59 30.23
CA PHE A 634 -15.17 3.10 29.41
C PHE A 634 -15.39 4.62 29.52
N PHE A 635 -15.18 5.20 30.71
CA PHE A 635 -15.44 6.61 31.01
C PHE A 635 -14.18 7.46 31.23
N ASP A 636 -13.00 6.94 30.91
CA ASP A 636 -11.74 7.68 31.06
C ASP A 636 -11.68 8.96 30.22
N LEU A 637 -12.33 8.96 29.06
CA LEU A 637 -12.44 10.13 28.18
C LEU A 637 -13.52 11.11 28.63
N SER A 638 -14.49 10.68 29.45
CA SER A 638 -15.65 11.50 29.82
C SER A 638 -15.22 12.80 30.47
N TYR A 639 -14.20 12.77 31.31
CA TYR A 639 -13.70 13.97 31.99
C TYR A 639 -13.18 15.01 30.97
N SER A 640 -12.28 14.61 30.08
CA SER A 640 -11.72 15.54 29.07
C SER A 640 -12.75 15.91 28.01
N GLY A 641 -13.57 14.95 27.58
CA GLY A 641 -14.59 15.13 26.54
C GLY A 641 -15.72 16.05 26.99
N THR A 642 -16.22 15.90 28.23
CA THR A 642 -17.27 16.79 28.75
C THR A 642 -16.76 18.22 28.94
N ILE A 643 -15.53 18.42 29.41
CA ILE A 643 -14.92 19.75 29.51
C ILE A 643 -14.82 20.40 28.12
N LEU A 644 -14.30 19.67 27.13
CA LEU A 644 -14.22 20.16 25.75
C LEU A 644 -15.61 20.45 25.17
N CYS A 645 -16.58 19.60 25.44
CA CYS A 645 -17.97 19.77 25.01
C CYS A 645 -18.56 21.05 25.61
N VAL A 646 -18.40 21.28 26.91
CA VAL A 646 -18.87 22.50 27.60
C VAL A 646 -18.19 23.76 27.04
N ILE A 647 -16.87 23.74 26.85
CA ILE A 647 -16.12 24.88 26.27
C ILE A 647 -16.60 25.16 24.85
N SER A 648 -16.73 24.12 24.03
CA SER A 648 -17.17 24.23 22.63
C SER A 648 -18.61 24.71 22.53
N PHE A 649 -19.50 24.26 23.42
CA PHE A 649 -20.89 24.71 23.50
C PHE A 649 -20.96 26.17 23.95
N GLY A 650 -20.13 26.57 24.92
CA GLY A 650 -19.98 27.97 25.32
C GLY A 650 -19.52 28.84 24.15
N PHE A 651 -18.49 28.41 23.41
CA PHE A 651 -18.03 29.11 22.21
C PHE A 651 -19.11 29.20 21.13
N MET A 652 -19.81 28.09 20.84
CA MET A 652 -20.90 28.05 19.88
C MET A 652 -22.07 28.95 20.29
N ALA A 653 -22.39 29.02 21.58
CA ALA A 653 -23.40 29.94 22.13
C ALA A 653 -22.98 31.40 22.03
N LEU A 654 -21.69 31.71 22.24
CA LEU A 654 -21.12 33.06 22.09
C LEU A 654 -21.03 33.49 20.62
N ALA A 655 -20.80 32.56 19.70
CA ALA A 655 -20.79 32.79 18.25
C ALA A 655 -22.21 32.84 17.65
N LEU A 656 -23.23 32.42 18.40
CA LEU A 656 -24.63 32.40 17.97
C LEU A 656 -25.16 33.75 17.47
N PRO A 657 -24.86 34.91 18.09
CA PRO A 657 -25.28 36.22 17.58
C PRO A 657 -24.71 36.53 16.19
N CYS A 658 -23.50 36.07 15.87
CA CYS A 658 -22.90 36.19 14.53
C CYS A 658 -23.60 35.30 13.51
N LEU A 659 -24.06 34.11 13.93
CA LEU A 659 -24.83 33.18 13.08
C LEU A 659 -26.28 33.65 12.88
N SER A 660 -26.87 34.31 13.89
CA SER A 660 -28.25 34.79 13.87
C SER A 660 -28.41 36.18 13.24
N SER A 661 -27.42 37.08 13.31
CA SER A 661 -27.52 38.44 12.73
C SER A 661 -27.69 38.42 11.20
N SER A 662 -27.13 37.41 10.53
CA SER A 662 -27.35 37.17 9.10
C SER A 662 -28.68 36.44 8.80
N ALA A 663 -29.57 36.26 9.77
CA ALA A 663 -30.94 35.74 9.54
C ALA A 663 -31.92 36.84 9.08
N ALA A 664 -31.53 38.11 9.15
CA ALA A 664 -32.35 39.24 8.69
C ALA A 664 -32.33 39.44 7.15
N GLN A 665 -31.52 38.69 6.43
CA GLN A 665 -31.59 38.59 4.97
C GLN A 665 -31.84 37.14 4.59
N ALA A 666 -33.11 36.76 4.66
CA ALA A 666 -33.62 35.87 3.64
C ALA A 666 -33.38 36.59 2.31
N GLU A 667 -32.25 36.30 1.65
CA GLU A 667 -32.33 36.24 0.20
C GLU A 667 -33.55 35.37 -0.11
N PRO A 668 -34.47 35.80 -0.99
CA PRO A 668 -35.50 34.90 -1.45
C PRO A 668 -34.74 33.66 -1.87
N SER A 669 -34.92 32.56 -1.13
CA SER A 669 -34.56 31.24 -1.62
C SER A 669 -35.02 31.26 -3.05
N GLU A 670 -34.16 30.87 -4.00
CA GLU A 670 -34.61 30.50 -5.33
C GLU A 670 -35.93 29.75 -5.11
N GLN A 671 -37.01 30.46 -5.41
CA GLN A 671 -38.21 29.84 -5.85
C GLN A 671 -37.68 29.17 -7.11
N THR A 672 -37.17 27.94 -7.00
CA THR A 672 -37.48 26.97 -8.03
C THR A 672 -38.97 27.13 -8.19
N ASP A 673 -39.36 27.81 -9.27
CA ASP A 673 -40.65 28.42 -9.47
C ASP A 673 -41.79 27.54 -8.96
N ASP A 674 -42.18 27.71 -7.70
CA ASP A 674 -43.40 27.10 -7.14
C ASP A 674 -44.65 27.74 -7.79
N LYS A 675 -44.43 28.73 -8.67
CA LYS A 675 -45.40 29.36 -9.56
C LYS A 675 -45.37 28.84 -11.01
N GLN A 676 -44.44 27.96 -11.39
CA GLN A 676 -44.41 27.32 -12.72
C GLN A 676 -44.07 25.82 -12.71
N MET A 677 -43.96 25.17 -11.56
CA MET A 677 -43.98 23.71 -11.53
C MET A 677 -45.43 23.25 -11.66
N ALA A 678 -45.75 22.67 -12.81
CA ALA A 678 -47.07 22.12 -13.12
C ALA A 678 -47.56 21.21 -11.96
N PRO A 679 -48.89 21.02 -11.79
CA PRO A 679 -49.47 20.06 -10.83
C PRO A 679 -48.98 18.61 -10.95
N GLU A 680 -48.10 18.33 -11.92
CA GLU A 680 -47.74 17.03 -12.47
C GLU A 680 -46.83 16.16 -11.59
N ASN A 681 -46.31 16.65 -10.45
CA ASN A 681 -45.44 15.85 -9.55
C ASN A 681 -46.04 15.60 -8.15
N PHE A 682 -47.34 15.85 -7.97
CA PHE A 682 -48.03 15.65 -6.68
C PHE A 682 -49.07 14.53 -6.78
N TYR A 683 -49.26 13.85 -5.66
CA TYR A 683 -50.23 12.78 -5.43
C TYR A 683 -51.26 13.27 -4.44
N THR A 684 -52.54 12.97 -4.68
CA THR A 684 -53.56 13.14 -3.65
C THR A 684 -53.69 11.85 -2.87
N VAL A 685 -53.32 11.89 -1.59
CA VAL A 685 -53.31 10.72 -0.71
C VAL A 685 -54.16 11.00 0.51
N ASP A 686 -55.09 10.10 0.79
CA ASP A 686 -55.92 10.16 1.98
C ASP A 686 -55.23 9.54 3.18
N PHE A 687 -55.30 10.24 4.30
CA PHE A 687 -54.94 9.76 5.63
C PHE A 687 -56.16 9.82 6.55
N PHE A 688 -56.20 8.95 7.54
CA PHE A 688 -57.22 8.94 8.58
C PHE A 688 -56.57 9.09 9.96
N VAL A 689 -57.24 9.78 10.88
CA VAL A 689 -56.79 9.89 12.26
C VAL A 689 -56.99 8.55 12.99
N ARG A 690 -55.97 8.03 13.68
CA ARG A 690 -56.07 6.81 14.48
C ARG A 690 -56.78 7.08 15.81
N PRO A 691 -57.61 6.15 16.29
CA PRO A 691 -58.23 6.24 17.61
C PRO A 691 -57.19 6.38 18.73
N GLY A 692 -57.35 7.39 19.59
CA GLY A 692 -56.40 7.69 20.67
C GLY A 692 -55.05 8.27 20.22
N GLY A 693 -54.91 8.67 18.95
CA GLY A 693 -53.74 9.37 18.44
C GLY A 693 -53.70 10.84 18.88
N GLY A 694 -52.52 11.46 18.90
CA GLY A 694 -52.33 12.85 19.37
C GLY A 694 -53.02 13.95 18.55
N HIS A 695 -53.69 13.59 17.46
CA HIS A 695 -54.47 14.50 16.61
C HIS A 695 -55.98 14.43 16.89
N VAL A 696 -56.44 13.49 17.72
CA VAL A 696 -57.84 13.40 18.13
C VAL A 696 -58.19 14.59 19.03
N GLY A 697 -59.27 15.31 18.71
CA GLY A 697 -59.70 16.52 19.39
C GLY A 697 -58.93 17.79 19.00
N MET A 698 -57.99 17.70 18.05
CA MET A 698 -57.21 18.86 17.61
C MET A 698 -58.04 19.80 16.71
N ASP A 699 -57.80 21.10 16.84
CA ASP A 699 -58.37 22.10 15.95
C ASP A 699 -57.92 21.86 14.49
N PRO A 700 -58.84 21.86 13.50
CA PRO A 700 -58.51 21.50 12.13
C PRO A 700 -57.55 22.46 11.44
N GLU A 701 -57.61 23.76 11.73
CA GLU A 701 -56.65 24.73 11.15
C GLU A 701 -55.26 24.53 11.75
N LEU A 702 -55.17 24.25 13.05
CA LEU A 702 -53.89 23.92 13.67
C LEU A 702 -53.30 22.62 13.09
N ALA A 703 -54.11 21.57 12.94
CA ALA A 703 -53.67 20.31 12.32
C ALA A 703 -53.23 20.53 10.87
N ARG A 704 -53.98 21.31 10.09
CA ARG A 704 -53.63 21.68 8.71
C ARG A 704 -52.31 22.42 8.64
N LEU A 705 -52.09 23.41 9.52
CA LEU A 705 -50.85 24.18 9.60
C LEU A 705 -49.65 23.30 9.99
N GLN A 706 -49.82 22.35 10.92
CA GLN A 706 -48.76 21.44 11.32
C GLN A 706 -48.39 20.46 10.19
N LEU A 707 -49.38 19.83 9.57
CA LEU A 707 -49.17 18.84 8.52
C LEU A 707 -48.63 19.48 7.23
N LYS A 708 -49.07 20.70 6.87
CA LYS A 708 -48.56 21.44 5.72
C LYS A 708 -47.07 21.82 5.85
N ARG A 709 -46.52 21.90 7.07
CA ARG A 709 -45.09 22.24 7.29
C ARG A 709 -44.14 21.07 6.99
N LEU A 710 -44.68 19.87 6.82
CA LEU A 710 -43.88 18.67 6.54
C LEU A 710 -43.26 18.71 5.14
N PRO A 711 -42.06 18.12 4.94
CA PRO A 711 -41.43 18.04 3.64
C PRO A 711 -42.34 17.33 2.63
N GLY A 712 -42.49 17.93 1.45
CA GLY A 712 -43.29 17.36 0.37
C GLY A 712 -44.80 17.48 0.54
N VAL A 713 -45.32 18.13 1.60
CA VAL A 713 -46.77 18.35 1.77
C VAL A 713 -47.16 19.74 1.27
N LYS A 714 -47.90 19.80 0.16
CA LYS A 714 -48.33 21.07 -0.46
C LYS A 714 -49.63 21.59 0.15
N TYR A 715 -50.60 20.69 0.31
CA TYR A 715 -51.92 21.04 0.82
C TYR A 715 -52.49 19.90 1.67
N VAL A 716 -53.23 20.26 2.71
CA VAL A 716 -53.97 19.31 3.56
C VAL A 716 -55.39 19.84 3.68
N GLN A 717 -56.35 18.99 3.34
CA GLN A 717 -57.77 19.26 3.51
C GLN A 717 -58.25 18.49 4.74
N ALA A 718 -58.62 19.24 5.78
CA ALA A 718 -59.19 18.70 7.01
C ALA A 718 -60.69 19.04 7.12
N PRO A 719 -61.48 18.26 7.87
CA PRO A 719 -62.87 18.58 8.20
C PRO A 719 -62.98 19.93 8.91
N ARG A 720 -64.14 20.59 8.84
CA ARG A 720 -64.38 21.87 9.53
C ARG A 720 -64.66 21.72 11.03
N VAL A 721 -64.83 20.48 11.50
CA VAL A 721 -65.04 20.12 12.91
C VAL A 721 -63.73 19.57 13.49
N PRO A 722 -63.51 19.70 14.80
CA PRO A 722 -62.35 19.11 15.48
C PRO A 722 -62.14 17.65 15.05
N LEU A 723 -60.88 17.24 14.91
CA LEU A 723 -60.55 15.94 14.34
C LEU A 723 -61.02 14.82 15.26
N GLU A 724 -62.08 14.11 14.85
CA GLU A 724 -62.57 12.92 15.53
C GLU A 724 -61.78 11.67 15.13
N ASP A 725 -61.98 10.59 15.88
CA ASP A 725 -61.44 9.27 15.54
C ASP A 725 -61.85 8.89 14.10
N ASN A 726 -60.88 8.45 13.30
CA ASN A 726 -61.07 8.13 11.88
C ASN A 726 -61.48 9.30 10.97
N ALA A 727 -61.29 10.55 11.39
CA ALA A 727 -61.45 11.71 10.50
C ALA A 727 -60.53 11.58 9.26
N ARG A 728 -61.07 11.83 8.06
CA ARG A 728 -60.33 11.81 6.78
C ARG A 728 -59.60 13.13 6.54
N LEU A 729 -58.33 13.04 6.16
CA LEU A 729 -57.44 14.12 5.79
C LEU A 729 -56.94 13.86 4.36
N SER A 730 -57.42 14.62 3.39
CA SER A 730 -56.94 14.51 2.00
C SER A 730 -55.72 15.40 1.82
N CYS A 731 -54.58 14.82 1.45
CA CYS A 731 -53.30 15.51 1.41
C CYS A 731 -52.74 15.50 -0.03
N LEU A 732 -52.43 16.69 -0.56
CA LEU A 732 -51.69 16.83 -1.81
C LEU A 732 -50.20 16.86 -1.51
N VAL A 733 -49.48 15.80 -1.90
CA VAL A 733 -48.12 15.51 -1.46
C VAL A 733 -47.22 15.01 -2.58
N ALA A 734 -45.94 15.37 -2.55
CA ALA A 734 -44.91 14.69 -3.32
C ALA A 734 -44.59 13.31 -2.68
N ASP A 735 -43.79 12.49 -3.35
CA ASP A 735 -43.28 11.20 -2.85
C ASP A 735 -42.71 11.30 -1.42
N VAL A 736 -41.86 12.29 -1.14
CA VAL A 736 -41.28 12.56 0.20
C VAL A 736 -42.36 12.97 1.22
N GLY A 737 -43.46 13.58 0.77
CA GLY A 737 -44.58 13.97 1.61
C GLY A 737 -45.41 12.77 2.08
N VAL A 738 -45.58 11.75 1.23
CA VAL A 738 -46.22 10.48 1.63
C VAL A 738 -45.43 9.82 2.75
N LEU A 739 -44.09 9.81 2.65
CA LEU A 739 -43.22 9.31 3.71
C LEU A 739 -43.43 10.11 4.99
N SER A 740 -43.29 11.44 4.92
CA SER A 740 -43.40 12.34 6.09
C SER A 740 -44.72 12.18 6.85
N LEU A 741 -45.84 12.05 6.14
CA LEU A 741 -47.15 11.85 6.76
C LEU A 741 -47.32 10.44 7.35
N ARG A 742 -46.74 9.40 6.73
CA ARG A 742 -46.72 8.03 7.28
C ARG A 742 -45.96 7.95 8.62
N GLN A 743 -44.99 8.83 8.87
CA GLN A 743 -44.22 8.85 10.12
C GLN A 743 -44.97 9.45 11.31
N ILE A 744 -46.08 10.15 11.05
CA ILE A 744 -46.84 10.81 12.11
C ILE A 744 -47.65 9.79 12.90
N ARG A 745 -47.32 9.70 14.20
CA ARG A 745 -48.10 8.93 15.15
C ARG A 745 -49.50 9.51 15.27
N GLY A 746 -50.49 8.67 14.97
CA GLY A 746 -51.89 9.09 14.99
C GLY A 746 -52.50 9.27 13.60
N LEU A 747 -51.74 9.09 12.52
CA LEU A 747 -52.27 9.00 11.15
C LEU A 747 -52.15 7.57 10.60
N ARG A 748 -53.12 7.16 9.80
CA ARG A 748 -53.08 5.93 8.99
C ARG A 748 -53.35 6.28 7.53
N ILE A 749 -52.55 5.78 6.61
CA ILE A 749 -52.80 5.96 5.18
C ILE A 749 -54.06 5.18 4.77
N ALA A 750 -54.79 5.67 3.76
CA ALA A 750 -55.87 4.91 3.15
C ALA A 750 -55.38 3.53 2.69
N HIS A 751 -56.26 2.54 2.76
CA HIS A 751 -55.98 1.15 2.38
C HIS A 751 -54.82 0.47 3.16
N GLU A 752 -54.51 0.93 4.38
CA GLU A 752 -53.48 0.31 5.25
C GLU A 752 -53.64 -1.21 5.40
N ALA A 753 -54.86 -1.74 5.38
CA ALA A 753 -55.13 -3.17 5.45
C ALA A 753 -54.55 -3.95 4.24
N HIS A 754 -54.76 -3.45 3.01
CA HIS A 754 -54.21 -4.07 1.79
C HIS A 754 -52.68 -3.92 1.74
N LEU A 755 -52.16 -2.76 2.14
CA LEU A 755 -50.72 -2.54 2.25
C LEU A 755 -50.08 -3.52 3.24
N ARG A 756 -50.71 -3.79 4.39
CA ARG A 756 -50.24 -4.82 5.33
C ARG A 756 -50.32 -6.24 4.75
N ALA A 757 -51.30 -6.50 3.88
CA ALA A 757 -51.52 -7.81 3.28
C ALA A 757 -50.48 -8.18 2.20
N LEU A 758 -49.67 -7.23 1.72
CA LEU A 758 -48.55 -7.46 0.80
C LEU A 758 -47.45 -8.38 1.38
N GLY A 759 -47.36 -8.47 2.71
CA GLY A 759 -46.41 -9.37 3.36
C GLY A 759 -45.78 -8.80 4.63
N MET A 760 -45.23 -9.70 5.44
CA MET A 760 -44.57 -9.38 6.71
C MET A 760 -43.14 -8.85 6.54
N GLU A 761 -42.51 -9.11 5.38
CA GLU A 761 -41.14 -8.69 5.05
C GLU A 761 -41.10 -7.22 4.60
N ARG A 762 -41.18 -6.29 5.56
CA ARG A 762 -41.20 -4.83 5.31
C ARG A 762 -39.98 -4.33 4.53
N GLU A 763 -38.81 -4.92 4.74
CA GLU A 763 -37.56 -4.49 4.11
C GLU A 763 -37.53 -4.65 2.60
N ARG A 764 -38.39 -5.52 2.04
CA ARG A 764 -38.51 -5.75 0.60
C ARG A 764 -39.61 -4.90 -0.02
N ARG A 765 -40.39 -4.19 0.78
CA ARG A 765 -41.49 -3.36 0.29
C ARG A 765 -41.04 -1.94 0.11
N HIS A 766 -41.22 -1.42 -1.10
CA HIS A 766 -40.81 -0.06 -1.44
C HIS A 766 -41.91 0.66 -2.22
N LEU A 767 -41.84 1.99 -2.22
CA LEU A 767 -42.67 2.84 -3.05
C LEU A 767 -41.97 3.02 -4.40
N TYR A 768 -42.71 2.75 -5.47
CA TYR A 768 -42.28 2.94 -6.84
C TYR A 768 -43.22 3.93 -7.53
N GLU A 769 -42.63 4.83 -8.32
CA GLU A 769 -43.34 5.56 -9.35
C GLU A 769 -43.31 4.69 -10.63
N ALA A 770 -44.47 4.15 -10.96
CA ALA A 770 -44.65 3.21 -12.07
C ALA A 770 -45.61 3.81 -13.11
N CYS A 771 -45.16 3.90 -14.36
CA CYS A 771 -45.97 4.32 -15.49
C CYS A 771 -46.77 3.12 -16.02
N LEU A 772 -48.08 3.27 -16.23
CA LEU A 772 -48.92 2.22 -16.80
C LEU A 772 -48.63 2.00 -18.28
N SER A 773 -48.35 0.75 -18.63
CA SER A 773 -48.22 0.32 -20.01
C SER A 773 -49.58 0.36 -20.73
N SER A 774 -49.58 0.61 -22.04
CA SER A 774 -50.79 0.67 -22.85
C SER A 774 -51.54 -0.68 -22.95
N GLY A 775 -50.88 -1.79 -22.62
CA GLY A 775 -51.46 -3.13 -22.57
C GLY A 775 -51.89 -3.58 -21.18
N SER A 776 -51.86 -2.69 -20.17
CA SER A 776 -52.16 -3.07 -18.79
C SER A 776 -53.59 -3.58 -18.62
N ARG A 777 -53.78 -4.63 -17.82
CA ARG A 777 -55.10 -5.18 -17.47
C ARG A 777 -55.85 -4.32 -16.45
N ILE A 778 -55.21 -3.29 -15.91
CA ILE A 778 -55.72 -2.44 -14.84
C ILE A 778 -56.29 -1.12 -15.40
N LEU A 779 -56.25 -0.93 -16.73
CA LEU A 779 -56.77 0.26 -17.40
C LEU A 779 -58.29 0.37 -17.28
N ASP A 780 -58.77 1.61 -17.16
CA ASP A 780 -60.18 1.99 -17.25
C ASP A 780 -61.11 1.30 -16.21
N ALA A 781 -60.56 0.71 -15.15
CA ALA A 781 -61.29 0.16 -14.00
C ALA A 781 -60.72 0.61 -12.64
N PRO A 782 -61.54 0.68 -11.56
CA PRO A 782 -61.04 0.91 -10.21
C PRO A 782 -60.04 -0.16 -9.79
N PHE A 783 -59.10 0.18 -8.90
CA PHE A 783 -58.09 -0.77 -8.43
C PHE A 783 -58.71 -1.99 -7.73
N ASP A 784 -58.46 -3.18 -8.28
CA ASP A 784 -58.66 -4.44 -7.58
C ASP A 784 -57.40 -4.77 -6.76
N PHE A 785 -57.43 -4.34 -5.49
CA PHE A 785 -56.31 -4.50 -4.57
C PHE A 785 -55.93 -5.97 -4.33
N ASP A 786 -56.88 -6.91 -4.39
CA ASP A 786 -56.60 -8.32 -4.14
C ASP A 786 -55.99 -8.98 -5.38
N ALA A 787 -56.51 -8.71 -6.58
CA ALA A 787 -55.93 -9.20 -7.82
C ALA A 787 -54.51 -8.65 -8.05
N MET A 788 -54.31 -7.34 -7.84
CA MET A 788 -52.99 -6.71 -7.97
C MET A 788 -51.98 -7.25 -6.95
N ARG A 789 -52.43 -7.49 -5.71
CA ARG A 789 -51.58 -8.10 -4.68
C ARG A 789 -51.19 -9.54 -5.02
N GLN A 790 -52.11 -10.35 -5.52
CA GLN A 790 -51.84 -11.76 -5.84
C GLN A 790 -51.02 -11.93 -7.12
N ALA A 791 -51.33 -11.15 -8.16
CA ALA A 791 -50.70 -11.29 -9.48
C ALA A 791 -49.39 -10.50 -9.61
N LEU A 792 -49.29 -9.35 -8.96
CA LEU A 792 -48.19 -8.40 -9.13
C LEU A 792 -47.47 -8.11 -7.81
N GLY A 793 -47.97 -8.57 -6.65
CA GLY A 793 -47.31 -8.29 -5.37
C GLY A 793 -47.29 -6.81 -5.01
N CYS A 794 -48.31 -6.04 -5.41
CA CYS A 794 -48.35 -4.60 -5.20
C CYS A 794 -49.70 -4.02 -4.81
N CYS A 795 -49.67 -2.80 -4.27
CA CYS A 795 -50.84 -2.05 -3.84
C CYS A 795 -50.69 -0.57 -4.26
N PRO A 796 -51.54 -0.07 -5.16
CA PRO A 796 -51.50 1.32 -5.60
C PRO A 796 -51.98 2.25 -4.48
N ILE A 797 -51.32 3.41 -4.34
CA ILE A 797 -51.65 4.43 -3.35
C ILE A 797 -52.43 5.57 -3.99
N SER A 798 -51.92 6.09 -5.11
CA SER A 798 -52.50 7.25 -5.79
C SER A 798 -51.98 7.36 -7.22
N ILE A 799 -52.70 8.11 -8.05
CA ILE A 799 -52.32 8.45 -9.42
C ILE A 799 -51.78 9.88 -9.42
N ARG A 800 -50.70 10.12 -10.14
CA ARG A 800 -50.02 11.42 -10.19
C ARG A 800 -50.92 12.46 -10.85
N GLY A 801 -51.19 13.57 -10.15
CA GLY A 801 -51.94 14.72 -10.66
C GLY A 801 -53.43 14.49 -10.92
N LYS A 802 -53.98 13.31 -10.61
CA LYS A 802 -55.36 12.91 -10.96
C LYS A 802 -55.97 12.01 -9.89
N GLU A 803 -57.28 12.15 -9.68
CA GLU A 803 -58.09 11.21 -8.89
C GLU A 803 -58.95 10.37 -9.83
N GLY A 804 -59.21 9.11 -9.46
CA GLY A 804 -60.13 8.23 -10.17
C GLY A 804 -59.45 7.06 -10.87
N VAL A 805 -59.91 6.77 -12.08
CA VAL A 805 -59.57 5.53 -12.80
C VAL A 805 -58.25 5.69 -13.59
N PRO A 806 -57.33 4.71 -13.49
CA PRO A 806 -56.05 4.72 -14.21
C PRO A 806 -56.21 4.59 -15.74
N GLN A 807 -55.39 5.35 -16.48
CA GLN A 807 -55.29 5.33 -17.94
C GLN A 807 -53.86 5.02 -18.41
N ALA A 808 -53.73 4.61 -19.67
CA ALA A 808 -52.42 4.30 -20.24
C ALA A 808 -51.51 5.53 -20.20
N GLY A 809 -50.28 5.37 -19.71
CA GLY A 809 -49.33 6.46 -19.49
C GLY A 809 -49.49 7.23 -18.18
N ASP A 810 -50.52 6.94 -17.37
CA ASP A 810 -50.62 7.49 -16.01
C ASP A 810 -49.47 6.95 -15.14
N ILE A 811 -48.94 7.81 -14.26
CA ILE A 811 -47.90 7.42 -13.29
C ILE A 811 -48.55 7.19 -11.94
N LEU A 812 -48.36 5.98 -11.40
CA LEU A 812 -48.88 5.56 -10.11
C LEU A 812 -47.78 5.58 -9.08
N LEU A 813 -48.15 6.00 -7.87
CA LEU A 813 -47.38 5.68 -6.69
C LEU A 813 -47.87 4.35 -6.13
N VAL A 814 -47.02 3.32 -6.20
CA VAL A 814 -47.38 1.94 -5.82
C VAL A 814 -46.43 1.45 -4.75
N GLU A 815 -46.97 0.80 -3.71
CA GLU A 815 -46.14 0.01 -2.79
C GLU A 815 -46.06 -1.44 -3.31
N ALA A 816 -44.85 -1.93 -3.58
CA ALA A 816 -44.64 -3.27 -4.14
C ALA A 816 -43.54 -4.02 -3.38
N ASP A 817 -43.65 -5.35 -3.34
CA ASP A 817 -42.57 -6.23 -2.90
C ASP A 817 -41.54 -6.38 -4.04
N GLU A 818 -40.29 -6.07 -3.73
CA GLU A 818 -39.14 -6.05 -4.64
C GLU A 818 -39.00 -7.35 -5.46
N ARG A 819 -39.47 -8.50 -4.95
CA ARG A 819 -39.38 -9.78 -5.66
C ARG A 819 -40.18 -9.83 -6.97
N TYR A 820 -41.31 -9.14 -7.01
CA TYR A 820 -42.18 -9.11 -8.20
C TYR A 820 -41.78 -8.02 -9.19
N VAL A 821 -41.01 -7.04 -8.70
CA VAL A 821 -40.54 -5.90 -9.50
C VAL A 821 -39.49 -6.38 -10.51
N GLY A 822 -39.82 -6.31 -11.80
CA GLY A 822 -38.96 -6.79 -12.89
C GLY A 822 -39.28 -8.21 -13.39
N GLU A 823 -40.32 -8.85 -12.85
CA GLU A 823 -40.87 -10.07 -13.47
C GLU A 823 -41.61 -9.71 -14.77
N ALA A 824 -41.74 -10.66 -15.71
CA ALA A 824 -42.36 -10.42 -17.03
C ALA A 824 -43.78 -9.84 -16.92
N LEU A 825 -44.58 -10.35 -15.98
CA LEU A 825 -45.92 -9.84 -15.67
C LEU A 825 -45.89 -8.40 -15.15
N TRP A 826 -44.84 -8.01 -14.44
CA TRP A 826 -44.68 -6.65 -13.95
C TRP A 826 -44.30 -5.68 -15.07
N GLU A 827 -43.39 -6.08 -15.96
CA GLU A 827 -42.97 -5.28 -17.12
C GLU A 827 -44.09 -5.09 -18.16
N GLU A 828 -44.98 -6.08 -18.31
CA GLU A 828 -46.18 -5.98 -19.16
C GLU A 828 -47.17 -4.92 -18.64
N GLU A 829 -47.29 -4.76 -17.31
CA GLU A 829 -48.23 -3.85 -16.67
C GLU A 829 -47.64 -2.46 -16.41
N PHE A 830 -46.36 -2.40 -16.04
CA PHE A 830 -45.69 -1.22 -15.52
C PHE A 830 -44.30 -0.99 -16.11
N THR A 831 -43.99 0.26 -16.42
CA THR A 831 -42.61 0.73 -16.62
C THR A 831 -42.17 1.55 -15.42
N ILE A 832 -41.10 1.14 -14.73
CA ILE A 832 -40.62 1.83 -13.53
C ILE A 832 -39.92 3.13 -13.93
N THR A 833 -40.41 4.23 -13.38
CA THR A 833 -39.80 5.56 -13.55
C THR A 833 -38.78 5.82 -12.45
N LYS A 834 -39.15 5.51 -11.20
CA LYS A 834 -38.34 5.83 -10.01
C LYS A 834 -38.68 4.92 -8.84
N MET A 835 -37.66 4.49 -8.09
CA MET A 835 -37.82 3.94 -6.75
C MET A 835 -37.66 5.06 -5.73
N VAL A 836 -38.59 5.21 -4.79
CA VAL A 836 -38.49 6.21 -3.72
C VAL A 836 -37.52 5.69 -2.65
N PRO A 837 -36.40 6.39 -2.36
CA PRO A 837 -35.43 5.93 -1.38
C PRO A 837 -36.01 5.95 0.05
N ASN A 838 -35.60 5.01 0.89
CA ASN A 838 -36.01 4.87 2.30
C ASN A 838 -37.54 4.76 2.50
N SER A 839 -38.25 4.20 1.52
CA SER A 839 -39.70 4.10 1.52
C SER A 839 -40.26 2.86 2.20
N SER A 840 -39.41 2.04 2.82
CA SER A 840 -39.83 0.81 3.49
C SER A 840 -40.83 1.12 4.61
N PRO A 841 -41.94 0.36 4.74
CA PRO A 841 -42.95 0.62 5.74
C PRO A 841 -42.38 0.64 7.16
N GLN A 842 -42.71 1.69 7.93
CA GLN A 842 -42.28 1.79 9.33
C GLN A 842 -42.94 0.72 10.21
N ARG A 843 -42.24 0.34 11.29
CA ARG A 843 -42.76 -0.63 12.28
C ARG A 843 -43.94 0.00 13.03
N THR A 844 -45.14 -0.57 12.88
CA THR A 844 -46.41 0.04 13.34
C THR A 844 -46.73 -0.17 14.83
N GLY A 845 -45.80 -0.69 15.63
CA GLY A 845 -45.92 -0.72 17.10
C GLY A 845 -46.81 -1.85 17.64
N GLY A 846 -46.96 -2.94 16.90
CA GLY A 846 -47.62 -4.16 17.39
C GLY A 846 -46.90 -4.78 18.60
N VAL A 847 -47.52 -5.77 19.26
CA VAL A 847 -46.95 -6.42 20.46
C VAL A 847 -45.53 -6.95 20.20
N HIS A 848 -45.30 -7.58 19.05
CA HIS A 848 -43.98 -8.05 18.62
C HIS A 848 -42.97 -6.91 18.41
N ASP A 849 -43.39 -5.76 17.88
CA ASP A 849 -42.51 -4.60 17.68
C ASP A 849 -42.12 -3.97 19.05
N ARG A 850 -43.02 -3.97 20.05
CA ARG A 850 -42.70 -3.51 21.42
C ARG A 850 -41.72 -4.43 22.13
N VAL A 851 -41.92 -5.75 22.05
CA VAL A 851 -41.00 -6.73 22.67
C VAL A 851 -39.60 -6.61 22.06
N ARG A 852 -39.49 -6.43 20.75
CA ARG A 852 -38.21 -6.19 20.05
C ARG A 852 -37.56 -4.87 20.46
N CYS A 853 -38.35 -3.81 20.60
CA CYS A 853 -37.87 -2.52 21.10
C CYS A 853 -37.29 -2.64 22.52
N ILE A 854 -37.99 -3.34 23.42
CA ILE A 854 -37.51 -3.60 24.79
C ILE A 854 -36.25 -4.46 24.75
N SER A 855 -36.19 -5.51 23.93
CA SER A 855 -35.02 -6.39 23.84
C SER A 855 -33.78 -5.66 23.33
N VAL A 856 -33.93 -4.77 22.34
CA VAL A 856 -32.84 -3.92 21.83
C VAL A 856 -32.36 -2.94 22.90
N CYS A 857 -33.29 -2.23 23.58
CA CYS A 857 -32.91 -1.24 24.60
C CYS A 857 -32.24 -1.91 25.82
N LEU A 858 -32.82 -3.02 26.29
CA LEU A 858 -32.27 -3.80 27.40
C LEU A 858 -30.91 -4.41 27.03
N GLY A 859 -30.78 -4.95 25.81
CA GLY A 859 -29.52 -5.50 25.32
C GLY A 859 -28.42 -4.45 25.23
N MET A 860 -28.74 -3.23 24.78
CA MET A 860 -27.80 -2.11 24.78
C MET A 860 -27.38 -1.70 26.21
N ALA A 861 -28.33 -1.63 27.15
CA ALA A 861 -28.04 -1.33 28.55
C ALA A 861 -27.14 -2.41 29.19
N VAL A 862 -27.42 -3.69 28.92
CA VAL A 862 -26.60 -4.82 29.39
C VAL A 862 -25.20 -4.78 28.77
N LEU A 863 -25.08 -4.46 27.48
CA LEU A 863 -23.78 -4.30 26.81
C LEU A 863 -22.96 -3.19 27.48
N ILE A 864 -23.54 -2.00 27.63
CA ILE A 864 -22.85 -0.86 28.28
C ILE A 864 -22.45 -1.22 29.70
N PHE A 865 -23.35 -1.82 30.49
CA PHE A 865 -23.07 -2.21 31.87
C PHE A 865 -21.95 -3.27 31.96
N SER A 866 -21.99 -4.29 31.10
CA SER A 866 -21.00 -5.36 31.09
C SER A 866 -19.61 -4.88 30.66
N VAL A 867 -19.54 -3.98 29.68
CA VAL A 867 -18.28 -3.36 29.24
C VAL A 867 -17.76 -2.37 30.29
N THR A 868 -18.65 -1.62 30.95
CA THR A 868 -18.29 -0.67 32.02
C THR A 868 -17.70 -1.37 33.23
N LEU A 869 -18.26 -2.52 33.63
CA LEU A 869 -17.75 -3.36 34.71
C LEU A 869 -16.59 -4.27 34.28
N GLU A 870 -16.09 -4.12 33.05
CA GLU A 870 -15.00 -4.93 32.48
C GLU A 870 -15.25 -6.46 32.51
N LEU A 871 -16.53 -6.88 32.56
CA LEU A 871 -16.92 -8.30 32.57
C LEU A 871 -16.65 -8.97 31.23
N VAL A 872 -16.79 -8.21 30.13
CA VAL A 872 -16.67 -8.71 28.76
C VAL A 872 -16.00 -7.64 27.88
N ARG A 873 -15.15 -8.06 26.93
CA ARG A 873 -14.61 -7.15 25.90
C ARG A 873 -15.73 -6.67 24.97
N LEU A 874 -15.65 -5.42 24.50
CA LEU A 874 -16.67 -4.81 23.65
C LEU A 874 -17.01 -5.67 22.41
N SER A 875 -15.99 -6.20 21.72
CA SER A 875 -16.19 -7.04 20.54
C SER A 875 -17.00 -8.31 20.85
N THR A 876 -16.68 -8.97 21.96
CA THR A 876 -17.38 -10.19 22.40
C THR A 876 -18.80 -9.89 22.87
N GLY A 877 -18.98 -8.82 23.65
CA GLY A 877 -20.30 -8.39 24.12
C GLY A 877 -21.21 -7.96 22.96
N ALA A 878 -20.68 -7.18 22.01
CA ALA A 878 -21.42 -6.77 20.81
C ALA A 878 -21.77 -7.98 19.93
N GLY A 879 -20.86 -8.95 19.80
CA GLY A 879 -21.12 -10.19 19.05
C GLY A 879 -22.25 -11.02 19.64
N ILE A 880 -22.27 -11.21 20.96
CA ILE A 880 -23.37 -11.87 21.67
C ILE A 880 -24.67 -11.10 21.48
N PHE A 881 -24.62 -9.76 21.55
CA PHE A 881 -25.83 -8.95 21.37
C PHE A 881 -26.40 -9.06 19.95
N VAL A 882 -25.56 -8.97 18.91
CA VAL A 882 -25.99 -9.20 17.52
C VAL A 882 -26.58 -10.61 17.35
N LEU A 883 -25.94 -11.63 17.94
CA LEU A 883 -26.47 -13.00 17.90
C LEU A 883 -27.86 -13.07 18.55
N LEU A 884 -28.07 -12.45 19.71
CA LEU A 884 -29.38 -12.39 20.37
C LEU A 884 -30.42 -11.63 19.54
N LEU A 885 -30.03 -10.57 18.81
CA LEU A 885 -30.93 -9.84 17.91
C LEU A 885 -31.39 -10.71 16.73
N VAL A 886 -30.48 -11.52 16.18
CA VAL A 886 -30.79 -12.46 15.10
C VAL A 886 -31.64 -13.62 15.62
N LEU A 887 -31.29 -14.22 16.76
CA LEU A 887 -32.04 -15.34 17.36
C LEU A 887 -33.43 -14.94 17.83
N SER A 888 -33.60 -13.73 18.35
CA SER A 888 -34.91 -13.17 18.72
C SER A 888 -35.74 -12.71 17.51
N ASN A 889 -35.20 -12.87 16.29
CA ASN A 889 -35.78 -12.40 15.04
C ASN A 889 -36.15 -10.90 15.14
N ALA A 890 -35.38 -10.12 15.89
CA ALA A 890 -35.53 -8.68 16.03
C ALA A 890 -34.85 -7.93 14.87
N PHE A 891 -33.80 -8.53 14.33
CA PHE A 891 -32.98 -8.03 13.23
C PHE A 891 -32.54 -9.19 12.32
N SER A 892 -32.72 -9.08 11.00
CA SER A 892 -32.42 -10.19 10.08
C SER A 892 -30.93 -10.29 9.74
N MET A 893 -30.46 -11.48 9.37
CA MET A 893 -29.07 -11.65 8.95
C MET A 893 -28.73 -10.86 7.67
N GLN A 894 -29.71 -10.66 6.78
CA GLN A 894 -29.52 -9.84 5.58
C GLN A 894 -29.34 -8.36 5.95
N SER A 895 -30.11 -7.86 6.93
CA SER A 895 -30.01 -6.49 7.45
C SER A 895 -28.66 -6.27 8.14
N VAL A 896 -28.13 -7.27 8.86
CA VAL A 896 -26.77 -7.24 9.44
C VAL A 896 -25.73 -6.96 8.36
N TYR A 897 -25.70 -7.74 7.28
CA TYR A 897 -24.71 -7.55 6.21
C TYR A 897 -24.87 -6.20 5.49
N LYS A 898 -26.11 -5.78 5.20
CA LYS A 898 -26.39 -4.49 4.54
C LYS A 898 -25.94 -3.29 5.36
N THR A 899 -25.91 -3.41 6.69
CA THR A 899 -25.55 -2.31 7.59
C THR A 899 -24.04 -2.11 7.73
N ILE A 900 -23.24 -3.16 7.48
CA ILE A 900 -21.79 -3.10 7.65
C ILE A 900 -21.15 -2.20 6.58
N LYS A 901 -20.53 -1.10 7.02
CA LYS A 901 -19.87 -0.13 6.14
C LYS A 901 -18.43 -0.56 5.84
N GLY A 902 -18.27 -1.43 4.84
CA GLY A 902 -16.97 -1.95 4.38
C GLY A 902 -15.88 -0.89 4.17
N PRO A 903 -16.14 0.23 3.43
CA PRO A 903 -15.14 1.28 3.22
C PRO A 903 -14.59 1.89 4.52
N VAL A 904 -15.46 2.09 5.53
CA VAL A 904 -15.04 2.63 6.84
C VAL A 904 -14.14 1.63 7.58
N LEU A 905 -14.50 0.35 7.57
CA LEU A 905 -13.69 -0.70 8.19
C LEU A 905 -12.32 -0.84 7.52
N LEU A 906 -12.28 -0.78 6.19
CA LEU A 906 -11.04 -0.86 5.42
C LEU A 906 -10.14 0.36 5.64
N THR A 907 -10.74 1.56 5.80
CA THR A 907 -10.02 2.79 6.16
C THR A 907 -9.33 2.64 7.51
N ILE A 908 -10.03 2.15 8.53
CA ILE A 908 -9.47 1.95 9.88
C ILE A 908 -8.40 0.86 9.87
N ALA A 909 -8.65 -0.24 9.16
CA ALA A 909 -7.68 -1.32 9.03
C ALA A 909 -6.39 -0.85 8.33
N GLY A 910 -6.50 -0.11 7.23
CA GLY A 910 -5.36 0.47 6.51
C GLY A 910 -4.60 1.51 7.33
N ALA A 911 -5.32 2.33 8.11
CA ALA A 911 -4.72 3.27 9.05
C ALA A 911 -3.84 2.57 10.10
N GLY A 912 -4.19 1.34 10.50
CA GLY A 912 -3.38 0.51 11.38
C GLY A 912 -1.98 0.23 10.83
N GLY A 913 -1.88 -0.11 9.54
CA GLY A 913 -0.58 -0.32 8.89
C GLY A 913 0.25 0.95 8.76
N LEU A 914 -0.39 2.09 8.46
CA LEU A 914 0.27 3.40 8.50
C LEU A 914 0.78 3.74 9.91
N SER A 915 -0.02 3.48 10.95
CA SER A 915 0.38 3.68 12.34
C SER A 915 1.60 2.81 12.71
N LEU A 916 1.60 1.54 12.31
CA LEU A 916 2.75 0.64 12.55
C LEU A 916 3.99 1.09 11.79
N ALA A 917 3.86 1.57 10.55
CA ALA A 917 4.97 2.14 9.79
C ALA A 917 5.54 3.42 10.46
N LEU A 918 4.68 4.29 11.00
CA LEU A 918 5.11 5.46 11.76
C LEU A 918 5.82 5.09 13.08
N GLN A 919 5.44 3.96 13.70
CA GLN A 919 6.12 3.43 14.88
C GLN A 919 7.46 2.80 14.54
N ALA A 920 7.52 1.94 13.51
CA ALA A 920 8.72 1.26 13.04
C ALA A 920 9.81 2.25 12.60
N THR A 921 9.42 3.42 12.07
CA THR A 921 10.34 4.49 11.68
C THR A 921 10.74 5.45 12.81
N GLY A 922 10.16 5.31 14.00
CA GLY A 922 10.44 6.20 15.15
C GLY A 922 9.78 7.58 15.07
N ILE A 923 9.06 7.91 14.00
CA ILE A 923 8.32 9.18 13.85
C ILE A 923 7.29 9.33 14.98
N ALA A 924 6.54 8.25 15.27
CA ALA A 924 5.57 8.23 16.36
C ALA A 924 6.24 8.46 17.73
N MET A 925 7.46 7.93 17.94
CA MET A 925 8.22 8.11 19.18
C MET A 925 8.69 9.56 19.34
N PHE A 926 9.13 10.20 18.26
CA PHE A 926 9.49 11.61 18.26
C PHE A 926 8.29 12.50 18.62
N ALA A 927 7.14 12.29 17.97
CA ALA A 927 5.91 13.02 18.28
C ALA A 927 5.46 12.79 19.74
N ALA A 928 5.52 11.54 20.22
CA ALA A 928 5.16 11.20 21.59
C ALA A 928 6.07 11.88 22.63
N LYS A 929 7.39 11.97 22.38
CA LYS A 929 8.33 12.69 23.27
C LYS A 929 7.99 14.17 23.38
N GLN A 930 7.69 14.84 22.25
CA GLN A 930 7.30 16.25 22.25
C GLN A 930 5.99 16.50 23.00
N MET A 931 4.98 15.66 22.72
CA MET A 931 3.69 15.73 23.42
C MET A 931 3.85 15.49 24.92
N THR A 932 4.67 14.50 25.30
CA THR A 932 4.90 14.18 26.72
C THR A 932 5.63 15.31 27.42
N ALA A 933 6.63 15.94 26.78
CA ALA A 933 7.33 17.10 27.35
C ALA A 933 6.38 18.28 27.63
N MET A 934 5.42 18.54 26.75
CA MET A 934 4.42 19.60 26.94
C MET A 934 3.35 19.24 27.99
N ALA A 935 2.96 17.96 28.07
CA ALA A 935 1.83 17.52 28.89
C ALA A 935 2.21 17.03 30.30
N MET A 936 3.46 16.61 30.51
CA MET A 936 3.97 16.09 31.80
C MET A 936 3.76 17.07 32.98
N PRO A 937 3.87 18.41 32.84
CA PRO A 937 3.60 19.35 33.94
C PRO A 937 2.17 19.25 34.51
N PHE A 938 1.22 18.72 33.74
CA PHE A 938 -0.19 18.57 34.11
C PHE A 938 -0.55 17.14 34.54
N GLY A 939 0.46 16.29 34.77
CA GLY A 939 0.30 14.91 35.23
C GLY A 939 -0.40 13.99 34.22
N THR A 940 -0.95 12.87 34.71
CA THR A 940 -1.61 11.85 33.89
C THR A 940 -2.87 12.37 33.20
N VAL A 941 -3.58 13.32 33.81
CA VAL A 941 -4.75 13.98 33.22
C VAL A 941 -4.32 14.81 32.02
N GLY A 942 -3.27 15.63 32.16
CA GLY A 942 -2.73 16.41 31.05
C GLY A 942 -2.30 15.59 29.84
N LEU A 943 -1.64 14.44 30.08
CA LEU A 943 -1.23 13.53 29.01
C LEU A 943 -2.44 12.95 28.25
N ARG A 944 -3.49 12.50 28.97
CA ARG A 944 -4.73 12.00 28.36
C ARG A 944 -5.43 13.09 27.57
N THR A 945 -5.50 14.28 28.15
CA THR A 945 -6.11 15.45 27.51
C THR A 945 -5.36 15.83 26.24
N ALA A 946 -4.03 15.86 26.23
CA ALA A 946 -3.23 16.17 25.05
C ALA A 946 -3.45 15.17 23.88
N VAL A 947 -3.45 13.87 24.17
CA VAL A 947 -3.74 12.83 23.16
C VAL A 947 -5.16 12.97 22.61
N TYR A 948 -6.12 13.22 23.50
CA TYR A 948 -7.52 13.41 23.11
C TYR A 948 -7.74 14.66 22.25
N PHE A 949 -7.16 15.80 22.64
CA PHE A 949 -7.25 17.04 21.88
C PHE A 949 -6.65 16.89 20.49
N LEU A 950 -5.49 16.26 20.37
CA LEU A 950 -4.83 16.06 19.08
C LEU A 950 -5.69 15.19 18.14
N ALA A 951 -6.29 14.12 18.67
CA ALA A 951 -7.21 13.27 17.92
C ALA A 951 -8.48 14.04 17.50
N ALA A 952 -9.05 14.84 18.40
CA ALA A 952 -10.23 15.65 18.14
C ALA A 952 -9.97 16.77 17.10
N ASP A 953 -8.85 17.48 17.20
CA ASP A 953 -8.44 18.52 16.27
C ASP A 953 -8.18 17.97 14.87
N TRP A 954 -7.53 16.81 14.77
CA TRP A 954 -7.29 16.15 13.50
C TRP A 954 -8.60 15.78 12.81
N ASN A 955 -9.55 15.22 13.57
CA ASN A 955 -10.88 14.90 13.06
C ASN A 955 -11.61 16.17 12.55
N ALA A 956 -11.54 17.27 13.31
CA ALA A 956 -12.13 18.55 12.91
C ALA A 956 -11.44 19.19 11.69
N ALA A 957 -10.13 19.00 11.52
CA ALA A 957 -9.38 19.47 10.36
C ALA A 957 -9.76 18.71 9.07
N VAL A 958 -9.83 17.38 9.14
CA VAL A 958 -10.29 16.54 8.01
C VAL A 958 -11.72 16.92 7.63
N TYR A 959 -12.62 17.02 8.62
CA TYR A 959 -14.03 17.36 8.39
C TYR A 959 -14.21 18.73 7.72
N ARG A 960 -13.48 19.77 8.16
CA ARG A 960 -13.52 21.11 7.54
C ARG A 960 -13.12 21.07 6.07
N THR A 961 -12.15 20.24 5.74
CA THR A 961 -11.67 20.11 4.37
C THR A 961 -12.66 19.37 3.48
N THR A 962 -13.32 18.32 4.01
CA THR A 962 -14.39 17.61 3.29
C THR A 962 -15.62 18.49 3.05
N VAL A 963 -16.04 19.29 4.03
CA VAL A 963 -17.19 20.20 3.89
C VAL A 963 -16.90 21.31 2.86
N LYS A 964 -15.69 21.89 2.86
CA LYS A 964 -15.28 22.90 1.86
C LYS A 964 -15.20 22.41 0.42
N ILE A 965 -15.23 21.10 0.21
CA ILE A 965 -15.17 20.47 -1.12
C ILE A 965 -16.58 20.05 -1.58
N LEU A 966 -17.50 19.89 -0.63
CA LEU A 966 -18.91 19.63 -0.88
C LEU A 966 -19.72 20.92 -1.07
N ASP A 967 -19.33 22.01 -0.41
CA ASP A 967 -19.74 23.39 -0.69
C ASP A 967 -18.98 23.93 -1.91
#